data_AF-A0A9W8HGS9-F1
#
_entry.id   AF-A0A9W8HGS9-F1
#
_cell.length_a   1.000
_cell.length_b   1.000
_cell.length_c   1.000
_cell.angle_alpha   90.00
_cell.angle_beta   90.00
_cell.angle_gamma   90.00
#
_symmetry.space_group_name_H-M   'P 1'
#
loop_
_entity.id
_entity.type
_entity.pdbx_description
1 polymer ?
#
loop_
_entity_poly.entity_id
_entity_poly.type
_entity_poly.pdbx_seq_one_letter_code
_entity_poly.pdbx_strand_id
1 'polypeptide(L)'
;MPILESLLAAVPAAVRDALDQDALDYLASMAAAGASLDDLRDAAEPFLADAGMDEAALAAAFATLSVEPDAAAAAAAARPPESSEPVLLPKAATAAAAAVATPPASTPRDAPKDASRDVPAKDAPEKHTTEKHTHKAAPKSKGPKIKEPVVQAFSQQSRFHTETVTTLSNDVDLKGVNVIVDDVELLVDSRLWLKAGMHYGLVGRNGAGKSTLLSVIGNGTLVGFPDNIRTLYVQQLDVFDPTATVLDAVLAADTERQKRMGDIAAIQAATAQSPDALHRALEAYVQRVADERVLAAQKTATLRSGRRGKTARSSALKAEQTMVDDVRNQLYRGRPESEVAADVLTTLYAELDAMNAHAAEAKARAILSSMDVPEEQQDGPVSRLSGGWRMRVALAKAMFMEPDLLLLDECTNHLDLAAIAWLQDYLVTLDGITIVCVSHDRCFLNAVSREIIRLKDRQLTYHPGNYDAFEQTEDELRRKKERQYASLERRREHVKKSIDGFMKHARATNDTKVLSQVASRKKKLERMAGLDRFEDGKRFKRSNWAGWHDTLRPELKLERAEKEVDFAIPPPEALRTYGPVVALAGVSHSYGAGRPVLDNISLNIMMGDHIALLGLNGCGKSTLVNIINGSLTPTTGTVERPLRLRIGHYTQHFVDELSAVTVSGVARLMDDHPGTKESDARKWLGSFELSGPLATRPICTLSGGQRARMAMAIMLFSNPHVLLLDEVTNHLDMYAVQGLITAINDYEGTVVLVSHDRHFIRETADDVFALQSGRLVPLENGIDDYTFTFD
;
A
#
# COMPACT_ATOMS: atom_id res chain seq x y z
N MET A 1 48.40 -29.65 13.28
CA MET A 1 49.28 -29.42 14.45
C MET A 1 48.51 -29.01 15.70
N PRO A 2 48.16 -27.74 16.00
CA PRO A 2 47.70 -27.34 17.34
C PRO A 2 46.41 -28.04 17.82
N ILE A 3 45.48 -28.36 16.91
CA ILE A 3 44.25 -29.11 17.23
C ILE A 3 44.59 -30.55 17.67
N LEU A 4 45.54 -31.21 17.00
CA LEU A 4 45.98 -32.57 17.34
C LEU A 4 46.78 -32.60 18.65
N GLU A 5 47.64 -31.62 18.88
CA GLU A 5 48.37 -31.46 20.14
C GLU A 5 47.39 -31.23 21.31
N SER A 6 46.34 -30.43 21.10
CA SER A 6 45.27 -30.22 22.08
C SER A 6 44.46 -31.50 22.32
N LEU A 7 44.16 -32.27 21.27
CA LEU A 7 43.47 -33.57 21.39
C LEU A 7 44.30 -34.58 22.18
N LEU A 8 45.58 -34.73 21.86
CA LEU A 8 46.50 -35.63 22.56
C LEU A 8 46.83 -35.16 23.99
N ALA A 9 46.43 -33.93 24.36
CA ALA A 9 46.44 -33.44 25.75
C ALA A 9 45.11 -33.67 26.49
N ALA A 10 43.99 -33.83 25.78
CA ALA A 10 42.68 -34.19 26.34
C ALA A 10 42.49 -35.71 26.52
N VAL A 11 43.17 -36.53 25.71
CA VAL A 11 43.18 -38.00 25.83
C VAL A 11 44.01 -38.42 27.07
N PRO A 12 43.53 -39.37 27.91
CA PRO A 12 44.28 -39.87 29.05
C PRO A 12 45.63 -40.47 28.66
N ALA A 13 46.68 -40.18 29.44
CA ALA A 13 48.06 -40.59 29.11
C ALA A 13 48.22 -42.10 28.83
N ALA A 14 47.50 -42.97 29.54
CA ALA A 14 47.54 -44.42 29.33
C ALA A 14 46.98 -44.88 27.97
N VAL A 15 46.02 -44.13 27.40
CA VAL A 15 45.49 -44.35 26.04
C VAL A 15 46.45 -43.74 25.02
N ARG A 16 46.93 -42.52 25.29
CA ARG A 16 47.84 -41.78 24.40
C ARG A 16 49.17 -42.51 24.19
N ASP A 17 49.70 -43.12 25.23
CA ASP A 17 50.96 -43.89 25.19
C ASP A 17 50.75 -45.33 24.66
N ALA A 18 49.51 -45.71 24.30
CA ALA A 18 49.16 -46.96 23.62
C ALA A 18 48.85 -46.80 22.12
N LEU A 19 48.71 -45.57 21.62
CA LEU A 19 48.63 -45.27 20.19
C LEU A 19 49.98 -45.59 19.51
N ASP A 20 49.94 -46.22 18.33
CA ASP A 20 51.15 -46.48 17.55
C ASP A 20 51.63 -45.25 16.77
N GLN A 21 52.88 -45.32 16.30
CA GLN A 21 53.53 -44.22 15.58
C GLN A 21 52.81 -43.92 14.24
N ASP A 22 52.25 -44.95 13.60
CA ASP A 22 51.61 -44.85 12.28
C ASP A 22 50.24 -44.15 12.37
N ALA A 23 49.46 -44.41 13.42
CA ALA A 23 48.22 -43.68 13.70
C ALA A 23 48.48 -42.21 14.06
N LEU A 24 49.53 -41.93 14.83
CA LEU A 24 49.93 -40.55 15.17
C LEU A 24 50.39 -39.78 13.91
N ASP A 25 51.18 -40.38 13.04
CA ASP A 25 51.62 -39.77 11.78
C ASP A 25 50.45 -39.62 10.78
N TYR A 26 49.50 -40.58 10.74
CA TYR A 26 48.28 -40.47 9.95
C TYR A 26 47.41 -39.28 10.41
N LEU A 27 47.11 -39.18 11.71
CA LEU A 27 46.35 -38.06 12.28
C LEU A 27 47.10 -36.72 12.14
N ALA A 28 48.44 -36.72 12.24
CA ALA A 28 49.25 -35.54 11.95
C ALA A 28 49.14 -35.10 10.49
N SER A 29 49.09 -36.04 9.54
CA SER A 29 48.89 -35.74 8.12
C SER A 29 47.51 -35.12 7.85
N MET A 30 46.44 -35.66 8.46
CA MET A 30 45.09 -35.09 8.42
C MET A 30 45.05 -33.67 9.02
N ALA A 31 45.65 -33.49 10.20
CA ALA A 31 45.74 -32.21 10.90
C ALA A 31 46.75 -31.21 10.28
N ALA A 32 47.49 -31.62 9.25
CA ALA A 32 48.32 -30.76 8.39
C ALA A 32 47.64 -30.44 7.05
N ALA A 33 46.80 -31.35 6.53
CA ALA A 33 45.96 -31.13 5.36
C ALA A 33 44.80 -30.14 5.59
N GLY A 34 44.54 -29.76 6.85
CA GLY A 34 43.49 -28.80 7.21
C GLY A 34 42.10 -29.42 7.36
N ALA A 35 42.03 -30.71 7.72
CA ALA A 35 40.79 -31.40 8.08
C ALA A 35 40.05 -30.69 9.22
N SER A 36 38.72 -30.78 9.24
CA SER A 36 37.91 -30.21 10.32
C SER A 36 38.00 -31.02 11.62
N LEU A 37 37.44 -30.46 12.70
CA LEU A 37 37.41 -31.12 14.01
C LEU A 37 36.52 -32.37 14.00
N ASP A 38 35.46 -32.38 13.19
CA ASP A 38 34.63 -33.57 12.93
C ASP A 38 35.38 -34.61 12.08
N ASP A 39 36.05 -34.20 10.99
CA ASP A 39 36.87 -35.11 10.16
C ASP A 39 37.99 -35.78 10.99
N LEU A 40 38.56 -35.05 11.96
CA LEU A 40 39.56 -35.57 12.90
C LEU A 40 38.96 -36.44 14.00
N ARG A 41 37.67 -36.29 14.36
CA ARG A 41 36.97 -37.21 15.26
C ARG A 41 36.75 -38.54 14.56
N ASP A 42 36.08 -38.51 13.42
CA ASP A 42 35.66 -39.71 12.69
C ASP A 42 36.89 -40.51 12.18
N ALA A 43 38.04 -39.84 12.00
CA ALA A 43 39.33 -40.50 11.72
C ALA A 43 40.08 -41.01 12.97
N ALA A 44 39.92 -40.40 14.15
CA ALA A 44 40.62 -40.80 15.37
C ALA A 44 39.87 -41.87 16.19
N GLU A 45 38.54 -41.92 16.06
CA GLU A 45 37.65 -42.86 16.75
C GLU A 45 38.13 -44.32 16.73
N PRO A 46 38.44 -44.96 15.58
CA PRO A 46 38.87 -46.36 15.56
C PRO A 46 40.20 -46.59 16.31
N PHE A 47 41.15 -45.65 16.24
CA PHE A 47 42.45 -45.78 16.91
C PHE A 47 42.34 -45.57 18.43
N LEU A 48 41.52 -44.62 18.85
CA LEU A 48 41.27 -44.36 20.27
C LEU A 48 40.46 -45.49 20.93
N ALA A 49 39.50 -46.09 20.20
CA ALA A 49 38.75 -47.25 20.66
C ALA A 49 39.64 -48.49 20.83
N ASP A 50 40.54 -48.78 19.88
CA ASP A 50 41.50 -49.91 20.00
C ASP A 50 42.53 -49.67 21.12
N ALA A 51 42.94 -48.41 21.33
CA ALA A 51 43.73 -47.98 22.48
C ALA A 51 42.94 -47.96 23.83
N GLY A 52 41.69 -48.44 23.85
CA GLY A 52 40.90 -48.68 25.06
C GLY A 52 40.11 -47.48 25.59
N MET A 53 39.86 -46.45 24.77
CA MET A 53 39.01 -45.31 25.10
C MET A 53 37.53 -45.65 24.85
N ASP A 54 36.64 -45.35 25.80
CA ASP A 54 35.20 -45.49 25.58
C ASP A 54 34.58 -44.28 24.85
N GLU A 55 33.41 -44.51 24.23
CA GLU A 55 32.68 -43.53 23.43
C GLU A 55 32.33 -42.26 24.24
N ALA A 56 32.10 -42.39 25.55
CA ALA A 56 31.78 -41.29 26.45
C ALA A 56 33.01 -40.42 26.76
N ALA A 57 34.17 -41.04 27.01
CA ALA A 57 35.44 -40.34 27.17
C ALA A 57 35.87 -39.65 25.87
N LEU A 58 35.66 -40.29 24.72
CA LEU A 58 35.95 -39.70 23.41
C LEU A 58 35.07 -38.47 23.15
N ALA A 59 33.75 -38.58 23.35
CA ALA A 59 32.85 -37.43 23.28
C ALA A 59 33.25 -36.29 24.24
N ALA A 60 33.68 -36.61 25.46
CA ALA A 60 34.16 -35.62 26.42
C ALA A 60 35.45 -34.90 25.95
N ALA A 61 36.42 -35.63 25.40
CA ALA A 61 37.66 -35.06 24.88
C ALA A 61 37.39 -34.10 23.71
N PHE A 62 36.54 -34.49 22.75
CA PHE A 62 36.15 -33.60 21.65
C PHE A 62 35.27 -32.42 22.10
N ALA A 63 34.45 -32.57 23.14
CA ALA A 63 33.74 -31.45 23.76
C ALA A 63 34.70 -30.41 24.35
N THR A 64 35.79 -30.82 25.03
CA THR A 64 36.80 -29.87 25.53
C THR A 64 37.57 -29.13 24.43
N LEU A 65 37.66 -29.69 23.21
CA LEU A 65 38.26 -29.01 22.05
C LEU A 65 37.29 -28.04 21.36
N SER A 66 35.99 -28.17 21.62
CA SER A 66 34.91 -27.41 20.97
C SER A 66 34.53 -26.13 21.73
N VAL A 67 35.22 -25.82 22.83
CA VAL A 67 34.93 -24.69 23.72
C VAL A 67 36.18 -23.82 23.88
N GLU A 68 36.19 -22.65 23.23
CA GLU A 68 37.09 -21.56 23.68
C GLU A 68 36.58 -21.01 25.04
N PRO A 69 37.48 -20.69 25.98
CA PRO A 69 37.11 -20.43 27.37
C PRO A 69 36.65 -18.98 27.60
N ASP A 70 35.36 -18.79 27.90
CA ASP A 70 34.84 -17.53 28.44
C ASP A 70 34.60 -17.63 29.96
N ALA A 71 34.60 -16.48 30.65
CA ALA A 71 34.34 -16.28 32.08
C ALA A 71 35.32 -16.91 33.11
N ALA A 72 36.55 -16.38 33.20
CA ALA A 72 37.48 -16.68 34.31
C ALA A 72 38.27 -15.47 34.90
N ALA A 73 37.68 -14.27 34.98
CA ALA A 73 38.32 -13.13 35.70
C ALA A 73 37.33 -12.04 36.17
N ALA A 74 36.70 -12.23 37.34
CA ALA A 74 35.88 -11.20 37.99
C ALA A 74 36.60 -10.57 39.21
N ALA A 75 37.69 -9.81 38.99
CA ALA A 75 38.41 -9.12 40.07
C ALA A 75 39.07 -7.78 39.66
N ALA A 76 38.75 -6.75 40.44
CA ALA A 76 39.35 -5.42 40.62
C ALA A 76 40.64 -5.00 39.85
N ALA A 77 40.50 -3.98 39.00
CA ALA A 77 41.44 -2.85 38.82
C ALA A 77 40.65 -1.64 38.27
N ALA A 78 40.80 -0.37 38.68
CA ALA A 78 41.99 0.45 38.96
C ALA A 78 42.78 0.82 37.68
N ARG A 79 42.85 2.12 37.38
CA ARG A 79 43.73 2.74 36.36
C ARG A 79 45.07 3.15 37.01
N PRO A 80 46.08 3.55 36.22
CA PRO A 80 46.74 2.89 35.09
C PRO A 80 48.25 2.69 35.44
N PRO A 81 49.20 2.44 34.51
CA PRO A 81 49.75 3.51 33.64
C PRO A 81 50.21 3.03 32.22
N GLU A 82 50.75 3.98 31.42
CA GLU A 82 51.88 3.87 30.46
C GLU A 82 52.03 2.70 29.43
N SER A 83 52.89 2.77 28.40
CA SER A 83 53.02 3.73 27.27
C SER A 83 54.20 3.30 26.36
N SER A 84 53.95 3.04 25.07
CA SER A 84 54.89 3.00 23.91
C SER A 84 54.15 2.30 22.75
N GLU A 85 53.93 2.95 21.62
CA GLU A 85 54.82 3.11 20.45
C GLU A 85 55.07 1.85 19.60
N PRO A 86 54.69 1.88 18.30
CA PRO A 86 55.35 1.12 17.25
C PRO A 86 56.16 2.03 16.30
N VAL A 87 57.47 1.80 16.24
CA VAL A 87 58.45 2.43 15.31
C VAL A 87 58.40 1.64 13.98
N LEU A 88 57.96 2.21 12.84
CA LEU A 88 58.76 2.88 11.78
C LEU A 88 59.90 1.99 11.22
N LEU A 89 60.29 1.92 9.92
CA LEU A 89 59.97 2.59 8.63
C LEU A 89 60.69 1.73 7.50
N PRO A 90 61.22 2.17 6.32
CA PRO A 90 61.08 3.40 5.50
C PRO A 90 60.91 3.24 3.94
N LYS A 91 60.17 4.20 3.31
CA LYS A 91 60.49 5.02 2.08
C LYS A 91 60.80 4.28 0.73
N ALA A 92 60.85 4.92 -0.46
CA ALA A 92 60.86 6.34 -0.89
C ALA A 92 60.15 6.54 -2.29
N ALA A 93 59.43 7.66 -2.53
CA ALA A 93 59.82 8.84 -3.38
C ALA A 93 59.51 8.72 -4.91
N THR A 94 59.18 9.77 -5.70
CA THR A 94 59.19 11.25 -5.53
C THR A 94 58.29 11.99 -6.55
N ALA A 95 57.65 13.13 -6.15
CA ALA A 95 57.23 14.34 -6.94
C ALA A 95 56.35 14.21 -8.22
N ALA A 96 55.63 15.20 -8.78
CA ALA A 96 54.90 16.46 -8.41
C ALA A 96 54.19 16.96 -9.73
N ALA A 97 53.37 18.01 -9.94
CA ALA A 97 52.65 19.12 -9.25
C ALA A 97 51.63 19.72 -10.30
N ALA A 98 50.74 20.73 -10.13
CA ALA A 98 49.98 21.36 -9.03
C ALA A 98 49.00 22.45 -9.61
N ALA A 99 47.98 22.91 -8.84
CA ALA A 99 47.18 24.16 -9.03
C ALA A 99 46.17 24.26 -10.23
N VAL A 100 45.14 25.14 -10.34
CA VAL A 100 44.32 26.00 -9.42
C VAL A 100 43.02 26.55 -10.12
N ALA A 101 41.91 26.70 -9.38
CA ALA A 101 40.72 27.60 -9.52
C ALA A 101 39.74 27.71 -10.74
N THR A 102 38.50 28.06 -10.38
CA THR A 102 37.34 28.70 -11.09
C THR A 102 37.56 30.22 -11.36
N PRO A 103 36.61 31.12 -11.77
CA PRO A 103 35.18 31.05 -12.21
C PRO A 103 35.04 31.70 -13.64
N PRO A 104 34.10 32.61 -14.08
CA PRO A 104 32.76 33.09 -13.65
C PRO A 104 31.68 33.15 -14.81
N ALA A 105 30.67 34.03 -14.72
CA ALA A 105 29.64 34.33 -15.76
C ALA A 105 29.18 35.81 -15.76
N SER A 106 28.71 36.39 -16.88
CA SER A 106 27.80 37.58 -16.97
C SER A 106 27.41 38.01 -18.40
N THR A 107 26.28 38.75 -18.52
CA THR A 107 25.69 39.45 -19.71
C THR A 107 26.14 40.95 -19.75
N PRO A 108 25.71 41.90 -20.67
CA PRO A 108 24.58 41.90 -21.64
C PRO A 108 24.72 42.68 -23.00
N ARG A 109 23.64 42.67 -23.83
CA ARG A 109 23.25 43.66 -24.90
C ARG A 109 24.18 43.81 -26.14
N ASP A 110 23.78 44.33 -27.31
CA ASP A 110 22.56 45.00 -27.83
C ASP A 110 22.23 44.55 -29.30
N ALA A 111 21.19 45.11 -29.97
CA ALA A 111 20.80 44.84 -31.37
C ALA A 111 20.94 46.09 -32.29
N PRO A 112 20.82 46.04 -33.64
CA PRO A 112 19.49 46.07 -34.31
C PRO A 112 19.35 45.53 -35.78
N LYS A 113 18.10 45.24 -36.21
CA LYS A 113 17.47 45.51 -37.56
C LYS A 113 18.06 44.89 -38.85
N ASP A 114 17.40 44.82 -40.02
CA ASP A 114 16.01 44.98 -40.58
C ASP A 114 16.06 44.30 -41.99
N ALA A 115 15.00 43.91 -42.76
CA ALA A 115 13.56 43.69 -42.57
C ALA A 115 12.93 43.05 -43.86
N SER A 116 11.64 42.66 -43.81
CA SER A 116 10.64 42.55 -44.92
C SER A 116 10.54 41.33 -45.87
N ARG A 117 9.27 40.88 -46.08
CA ARG A 117 8.61 40.42 -47.35
C ARG A 117 9.09 39.11 -48.04
N ASP A 118 8.28 38.35 -48.81
CA ASP A 118 6.91 38.52 -49.38
C ASP A 118 6.18 37.16 -49.53
N VAL A 119 4.93 37.16 -50.04
CA VAL A 119 4.11 35.95 -50.38
C VAL A 119 3.72 35.96 -51.87
N PRO A 120 3.76 34.82 -52.57
CA PRO A 120 2.59 34.43 -53.38
C PRO A 120 2.27 32.92 -53.37
N ALA A 121 0.99 32.58 -53.59
CA ALA A 121 0.52 31.23 -53.87
C ALA A 121 0.33 31.01 -55.39
N LYS A 122 0.27 29.75 -55.86
CA LYS A 122 -0.36 29.38 -57.15
C LYS A 122 -0.64 27.88 -57.34
N ASP A 123 -1.93 27.59 -57.56
CA ASP A 123 -2.55 26.73 -58.59
C ASP A 123 -1.91 25.38 -59.02
N ALA A 124 -2.70 24.30 -58.84
CA ALA A 124 -3.27 23.38 -59.86
C ALA A 124 -2.36 22.80 -61.00
N PRO A 125 -2.57 21.54 -61.47
CA PRO A 125 -3.90 20.95 -61.70
C PRO A 125 -4.10 19.45 -61.41
N GLU A 126 -5.36 19.01 -61.60
CA GLU A 126 -5.85 17.64 -61.46
C GLU A 126 -5.47 16.72 -62.63
N LYS A 127 -5.49 15.39 -62.39
CA LYS A 127 -5.90 14.39 -63.39
C LYS A 127 -6.68 13.24 -62.74
N HIS A 128 -7.87 12.94 -63.28
CA HIS A 128 -8.61 11.72 -62.97
C HIS A 128 -7.94 10.47 -63.58
N THR A 129 -7.90 9.39 -62.82
CA THR A 129 -8.21 8.04 -63.31
C THR A 129 -9.07 7.31 -62.29
N THR A 130 -10.13 6.65 -62.76
CA THR A 130 -10.98 5.76 -61.98
C THR A 130 -10.46 4.33 -62.07
N GLU A 131 -10.40 3.59 -60.96
CA GLU A 131 -10.99 2.23 -60.92
C GLU A 131 -11.14 1.63 -59.52
N LYS A 132 -11.83 0.49 -59.46
CA LYS A 132 -12.45 -0.12 -58.27
C LYS A 132 -11.43 -0.82 -57.37
N HIS A 133 -11.53 -0.64 -56.04
CA HIS A 133 -11.04 -1.66 -55.10
C HIS A 133 -11.96 -1.91 -53.90
N THR A 134 -12.39 -3.16 -53.83
CA THR A 134 -12.89 -3.95 -52.68
C THR A 134 -12.74 -3.35 -51.27
N HIS A 135 -13.82 -3.39 -50.49
CA HIS A 135 -13.79 -3.17 -49.04
C HIS A 135 -12.75 -4.08 -48.35
N LYS A 136 -11.82 -3.48 -47.61
CA LYS A 136 -10.93 -4.16 -46.67
C LYS A 136 -11.14 -3.54 -45.29
N ALA A 137 -11.42 -4.35 -44.28
CA ALA A 137 -11.78 -3.86 -42.96
C ALA A 137 -10.65 -3.03 -42.34
N ALA A 138 -11.00 -1.90 -41.72
CA ALA A 138 -10.04 -1.04 -41.03
C ALA A 138 -9.44 -1.78 -39.81
N PRO A 139 -8.12 -1.68 -39.56
CA PRO A 139 -7.51 -2.27 -38.37
C PRO A 139 -8.03 -1.55 -37.12
N LYS A 140 -8.53 -2.33 -36.14
CA LYS A 140 -8.94 -1.77 -34.84
C LYS A 140 -7.78 -1.01 -34.22
N SER A 141 -7.97 0.28 -33.95
CA SER A 141 -7.00 1.13 -33.26
C SER A 141 -6.81 0.63 -31.82
N LYS A 142 -5.77 -0.16 -31.60
CA LYS A 142 -5.28 -0.43 -30.24
C LYS A 142 -4.78 0.90 -29.67
N GLY A 143 -5.49 1.43 -28.68
CA GLY A 143 -4.98 2.55 -27.87
C GLY A 143 -3.63 2.19 -27.25
N PRO A 144 -2.83 3.18 -26.83
CA PRO A 144 -1.54 2.92 -26.20
C PRO A 144 -1.76 2.03 -24.97
N LYS A 145 -1.20 0.80 -25.01
CA LYS A 145 -1.14 -0.04 -23.83
C LYS A 145 -0.30 0.69 -22.79
N ILE A 146 -0.96 1.19 -21.74
CA ILE A 146 -0.28 1.68 -20.54
C ILE A 146 0.54 0.50 -20.01
N LYS A 147 1.84 0.72 -19.79
CA LYS A 147 2.73 -0.28 -19.20
C LYS A 147 2.32 -0.42 -17.73
N GLU A 148 2.08 -1.65 -17.28
CA GLU A 148 1.82 -1.93 -15.86
C GLU A 148 3.03 -1.50 -15.01
N PRO A 149 2.81 -0.86 -13.86
CA PRO A 149 3.88 -0.28 -13.04
C PRO A 149 4.70 -1.38 -12.36
N VAL A 150 6.03 -1.23 -12.35
CA VAL A 150 6.93 -2.23 -11.78
C VAL A 150 7.10 -1.99 -10.29
N VAL A 151 6.45 -2.83 -9.47
CA VAL A 151 6.55 -2.77 -8.01
C VAL A 151 7.76 -3.58 -7.51
N GLN A 152 8.59 -2.99 -6.67
CA GLN A 152 9.70 -3.65 -5.98
C GLN A 152 9.54 -3.48 -4.46
N ALA A 153 9.54 -4.59 -3.72
CA ALA A 153 9.32 -4.58 -2.28
C ALA A 153 10.28 -5.56 -1.56
N PHE A 154 11.03 -5.05 -0.58
CA PHE A 154 12.03 -5.85 0.13
C PHE A 154 12.26 -5.36 1.57
N SER A 155 12.56 -6.31 2.48
CA SER A 155 13.06 -6.03 3.84
C SER A 155 14.57 -6.21 3.91
N GLN A 156 15.28 -5.32 4.62
CA GLN A 156 16.68 -5.53 4.98
C GLN A 156 16.83 -6.61 6.06
N GLN A 157 16.83 -7.88 5.65
CA GLN A 157 17.22 -8.97 6.55
C GLN A 157 18.70 -8.85 6.95
N SER A 158 18.96 -8.96 8.26
CA SER A 158 20.31 -8.85 8.82
C SER A 158 21.22 -9.98 8.33
N ARG A 159 22.47 -9.66 8.01
CA ARG A 159 23.51 -10.65 7.65
C ARG A 159 23.79 -11.70 8.74
N PHE A 160 23.28 -11.49 9.96
CA PHE A 160 23.42 -12.40 11.10
C PHE A 160 22.11 -13.10 11.49
N HIS A 161 20.96 -12.68 10.94
CA HIS A 161 19.72 -13.45 11.03
C HIS A 161 19.62 -14.33 9.78
N THR A 162 20.33 -15.47 9.82
CA THR A 162 20.40 -16.48 8.75
C THR A 162 19.06 -17.15 8.44
N GLU A 163 18.06 -16.85 9.26
CA GLU A 163 16.71 -17.36 9.20
C GLU A 163 15.76 -16.16 9.10
N THR A 164 14.91 -16.15 8.07
CA THR A 164 13.51 -15.79 8.31
C THR A 164 13.02 -16.85 9.29
N VAL A 165 13.13 -16.56 10.59
CA VAL A 165 12.71 -17.53 11.62
C VAL A 165 11.22 -17.75 11.40
N THR A 166 10.84 -18.96 11.01
CA THR A 166 9.44 -19.42 11.05
C THR A 166 9.08 -19.59 12.52
N THR A 167 8.90 -18.45 13.19
CA THR A 167 8.49 -18.39 14.58
C THR A 167 7.11 -18.99 14.70
N LEU A 168 6.88 -19.75 15.77
CA LEU A 168 5.56 -20.28 16.10
C LEU A 168 4.54 -19.19 16.51
N SER A 169 4.96 -17.92 16.54
CA SER A 169 4.11 -16.74 16.65
C SER A 169 3.67 -16.26 15.27
N ASN A 170 2.37 -16.01 15.10
CA ASN A 170 1.80 -15.36 13.91
C ASN A 170 2.03 -13.83 13.87
N ASP A 171 3.02 -13.33 14.61
CA ASP A 171 3.44 -11.93 14.63
C ASP A 171 4.35 -11.62 13.43
N VAL A 172 4.17 -10.45 12.82
CA VAL A 172 5.05 -9.91 11.78
C VAL A 172 5.93 -8.81 12.38
N ASP A 173 7.26 -8.92 12.33
CA ASP A 173 8.20 -7.84 12.67
C ASP A 173 9.33 -7.71 11.62
N LEU A 174 9.01 -7.05 10.50
CA LEU A 174 9.95 -6.78 9.42
C LEU A 174 10.57 -5.39 9.58
N LYS A 175 11.89 -5.31 9.40
CA LYS A 175 12.70 -4.10 9.59
C LYS A 175 13.36 -3.70 8.27
N GLY A 176 13.59 -2.41 8.06
CA GLY A 176 14.15 -1.91 6.81
C GLY A 176 13.27 -2.27 5.60
N VAL A 177 11.95 -2.16 5.75
CA VAL A 177 10.97 -2.42 4.68
C VAL A 177 10.99 -1.23 3.73
N ASN A 178 11.31 -1.52 2.47
CA ASN A 178 11.35 -0.57 1.37
C ASN A 178 10.36 -1.02 0.30
N VAL A 179 9.56 -0.07 -0.23
CA VAL A 179 8.59 -0.30 -1.29
C VAL A 179 8.71 0.81 -2.31
N ILE A 180 8.94 0.43 -3.57
CA ILE A 180 9.21 1.33 -4.70
C ILE A 180 8.25 0.94 -5.85
N VAL A 181 7.66 1.92 -6.52
CA VAL A 181 6.83 1.72 -7.72
C VAL A 181 7.42 2.52 -8.87
N ASP A 182 7.88 1.80 -9.91
CA ASP A 182 8.76 2.32 -10.96
C ASP A 182 9.97 3.07 -10.35
N ASP A 183 9.97 4.41 -10.36
CA ASP A 183 11.02 5.26 -9.77
C ASP A 183 10.60 5.96 -8.45
N VAL A 184 9.41 5.65 -7.90
CA VAL A 184 8.82 6.34 -6.74
C VAL A 184 8.94 5.49 -5.46
N GLU A 185 9.78 5.94 -4.53
CA GLU A 185 9.86 5.42 -3.16
C GLU A 185 8.55 5.72 -2.38
N LEU A 186 7.79 4.69 -2.01
CA LEU A 186 6.60 4.80 -1.16
C LEU A 186 6.89 4.49 0.31
N LEU A 187 7.81 3.56 0.57
CA LEU A 187 8.37 3.29 1.91
C LEU A 187 9.89 3.23 1.85
N VAL A 188 10.55 3.85 2.84
CA VAL A 188 12.00 3.89 2.98
C VAL A 188 12.41 3.48 4.40
N ASP A 189 13.14 2.36 4.49
CA ASP A 189 13.64 1.72 5.72
C ASP A 189 12.62 1.66 6.89
N SER A 190 11.36 1.40 6.57
CA SER A 190 10.26 1.35 7.54
C SER A 190 10.27 0.08 8.40
N ARG A 191 9.48 0.05 9.47
CA ARG A 191 9.17 -1.16 10.24
C ARG A 191 7.72 -1.56 10.01
N LEU A 192 7.50 -2.77 9.49
CA LEU A 192 6.17 -3.38 9.46
C LEU A 192 6.04 -4.27 10.69
N TRP A 193 5.18 -3.88 11.64
CA TRP A 193 4.93 -4.61 12.87
C TRP A 193 3.43 -4.86 13.04
N LEU A 194 3.02 -6.12 12.94
CA LEU A 194 1.64 -6.57 13.13
C LEU A 194 1.64 -7.66 14.20
N LYS A 195 0.77 -7.54 15.21
CA LYS A 195 0.60 -8.52 16.28
C LYS A 195 -0.57 -9.44 15.94
N ALA A 196 -0.46 -10.73 16.23
CA ALA A 196 -1.53 -11.70 15.99
C ALA A 196 -2.83 -11.30 16.71
N GLY A 197 -3.97 -11.40 16.02
CA GLY A 197 -5.30 -11.10 16.60
C GLY A 197 -5.60 -9.61 16.87
N MET A 198 -4.74 -8.69 16.40
CA MET A 198 -4.96 -7.25 16.50
C MET A 198 -5.63 -6.68 15.24
N HIS A 199 -6.51 -5.69 15.44
CA HIS A 199 -7.21 -4.98 14.37
C HIS A 199 -6.56 -3.63 14.15
N TYR A 200 -6.08 -3.40 12.94
CA TYR A 200 -5.30 -2.22 12.55
C TYR A 200 -6.06 -1.34 11.56
N GLY A 201 -6.15 -0.04 11.85
CA GLY A 201 -6.61 0.96 10.87
C GLY A 201 -5.42 1.60 10.16
N LEU A 202 -5.30 1.45 8.84
CA LEU A 202 -4.21 2.07 8.05
C LEU A 202 -4.64 3.41 7.43
N VAL A 203 -4.12 4.50 7.98
CA VAL A 203 -4.48 5.89 7.66
C VAL A 203 -3.34 6.61 6.92
N GLY A 204 -3.68 7.38 5.89
CA GLY A 204 -2.72 8.21 5.12
C GLY A 204 -3.36 8.89 3.90
N ARG A 205 -2.70 9.96 3.41
CA ARG A 205 -3.17 10.75 2.26
C ARG A 205 -3.30 9.92 0.97
N ASN A 206 -4.15 10.37 0.05
CA ASN A 206 -4.40 9.61 -1.18
C ASN A 206 -3.21 9.72 -2.14
N GLY A 207 -2.73 8.58 -2.62
CA GLY A 207 -1.44 8.46 -3.32
C GLY A 207 -0.22 8.20 -2.42
N ALA A 208 -0.37 8.10 -1.09
CA ALA A 208 0.76 7.78 -0.19
C ALA A 208 1.24 6.31 -0.28
N GLY A 209 0.47 5.42 -0.91
CA GLY A 209 0.84 4.00 -1.12
C GLY A 209 0.05 2.97 -0.32
N LYS A 210 -1.09 3.31 0.30
CA LYS A 210 -1.92 2.41 1.14
C LYS A 210 -2.21 1.07 0.42
N SER A 211 -2.94 1.13 -0.69
CA SER A 211 -3.29 0.00 -1.56
C SER A 211 -2.07 -0.74 -2.12
N THR A 212 -0.96 -0.03 -2.35
CA THR A 212 0.29 -0.64 -2.81
C THR A 212 0.92 -1.49 -1.72
N LEU A 213 0.94 -1.02 -0.47
CA LEU A 213 1.43 -1.79 0.67
C LEU A 213 0.55 -3.04 0.91
N LEU A 214 -0.77 -2.89 0.88
CA LEU A 214 -1.70 -4.02 1.05
C LEU A 214 -1.54 -5.05 -0.08
N SER A 215 -1.49 -4.63 -1.34
CA SER A 215 -1.27 -5.54 -2.47
C SER A 215 0.12 -6.18 -2.50
N VAL A 216 1.16 -5.50 -2.00
CA VAL A 216 2.52 -6.05 -1.86
C VAL A 216 2.60 -7.16 -0.81
N ILE A 217 1.89 -7.01 0.30
CA ILE A 217 1.81 -8.04 1.35
C ILE A 217 0.87 -9.16 0.87
N GLY A 218 -0.33 -8.81 0.39
CA GLY A 218 -1.37 -9.73 -0.07
C GLY A 218 -0.99 -10.64 -1.23
N ASN A 219 -0.25 -10.13 -2.22
CA ASN A 219 0.23 -10.92 -3.35
C ASN A 219 1.53 -11.68 -3.04
N GLY A 220 2.05 -11.62 -1.80
CA GLY A 220 3.30 -12.27 -1.39
C GLY A 220 4.55 -11.75 -2.12
N THR A 221 4.54 -10.51 -2.60
CA THR A 221 5.69 -9.92 -3.33
C THR A 221 6.70 -9.23 -2.42
N LEU A 222 6.36 -9.00 -1.14
CA LEU A 222 7.27 -8.47 -0.13
C LEU A 222 8.36 -9.49 0.25
N VAL A 223 9.57 -9.32 -0.31
CA VAL A 223 10.69 -10.22 -0.01
C VAL A 223 11.07 -10.13 1.48
N GLY A 224 10.90 -11.25 2.19
CA GLY A 224 11.21 -11.41 3.60
C GLY A 224 9.99 -11.54 4.53
N PHE A 225 8.76 -11.51 4.00
CA PHE A 225 7.54 -11.79 4.77
C PHE A 225 7.45 -13.27 5.22
N PRO A 226 6.83 -13.61 6.37
CA PRO A 226 6.77 -15.00 6.85
C PRO A 226 5.83 -15.89 6.01
N ASP A 227 6.35 -17.01 5.49
CA ASP A 227 5.59 -17.98 4.68
C ASP A 227 4.49 -18.72 5.48
N ASN A 228 4.53 -18.70 6.82
CA ASN A 228 3.59 -19.41 7.70
C ASN A 228 2.31 -18.64 8.03
N ILE A 229 2.17 -17.38 7.58
CA ILE A 229 1.00 -16.53 7.85
C ILE A 229 0.14 -16.48 6.60
N ARG A 230 -1.04 -17.13 6.62
CA ARG A 230 -2.00 -17.10 5.52
C ARG A 230 -2.58 -15.70 5.40
N THR A 231 -1.93 -14.90 4.57
CA THR A 231 -2.37 -13.56 4.21
C THR A 231 -3.40 -13.66 3.11
N LEU A 232 -4.54 -12.99 3.27
CA LEU A 232 -5.49 -12.81 2.19
C LEU A 232 -5.89 -11.34 2.06
N TYR A 233 -5.98 -10.89 0.81
CA TYR A 233 -6.21 -9.51 0.45
C TYR A 233 -7.53 -9.38 -0.32
N VAL A 234 -8.48 -8.68 0.29
CA VAL A 234 -9.76 -8.32 -0.32
C VAL A 234 -9.61 -6.94 -0.96
N GLN A 235 -9.74 -6.89 -2.28
CA GLN A 235 -9.84 -5.63 -3.03
C GLN A 235 -11.29 -5.17 -3.06
N GLN A 236 -11.46 -3.84 -3.00
CA GLN A 236 -12.74 -3.11 -2.94
C GLN A 236 -13.83 -3.63 -3.89
N LEU A 237 -13.45 -4.08 -5.10
CA LEU A 237 -14.30 -4.86 -6.01
C LEU A 237 -13.48 -5.96 -6.69
N ASP A 238 -13.53 -7.17 -6.12
CA ASP A 238 -13.10 -8.39 -6.80
C ASP A 238 -13.84 -8.53 -8.15
N VAL A 239 -13.11 -8.87 -9.22
CA VAL A 239 -13.70 -9.05 -10.56
C VAL A 239 -14.35 -10.43 -10.65
N PHE A 240 -15.54 -10.55 -10.04
CA PHE A 240 -16.38 -11.73 -10.13
C PHE A 240 -16.80 -12.00 -11.58
N ASP A 241 -16.82 -13.28 -11.98
CA ASP A 241 -17.46 -13.69 -13.23
C ASP A 241 -18.97 -13.38 -13.12
N PRO A 242 -19.56 -12.60 -14.05
CA PRO A 242 -20.97 -12.22 -13.96
C PRO A 242 -21.95 -13.38 -14.19
N THR A 243 -21.46 -14.54 -14.63
CA THR A 243 -22.24 -15.76 -14.90
C THR A 243 -22.12 -16.83 -13.82
N ALA A 244 -21.09 -16.80 -12.97
CA ALA A 244 -20.91 -17.74 -11.86
C ALA A 244 -21.95 -17.52 -10.75
N THR A 245 -22.30 -18.60 -10.03
CA THR A 245 -23.11 -18.49 -8.80
C THR A 245 -22.30 -17.90 -7.65
N VAL A 246 -22.99 -17.42 -6.61
CA VAL A 246 -22.35 -16.96 -5.37
C VAL A 246 -21.59 -18.10 -4.68
N LEU A 247 -22.15 -19.30 -4.67
CA LEU A 247 -21.51 -20.50 -4.12
C LEU A 247 -20.24 -20.88 -4.90
N ASP A 248 -20.30 -20.88 -6.24
CA ASP A 248 -19.12 -21.14 -7.10
C ASP A 248 -18.02 -20.10 -6.86
N ALA A 249 -18.39 -18.83 -6.69
CA ALA A 249 -17.44 -17.74 -6.45
C ALA A 249 -16.69 -17.87 -5.11
N VAL A 250 -17.32 -18.45 -4.09
CA VAL A 250 -16.66 -18.80 -2.81
C VAL A 250 -15.84 -20.08 -2.95
N LEU A 251 -16.35 -21.12 -3.60
CA LEU A 251 -15.61 -22.36 -3.83
C LEU A 251 -14.36 -22.19 -4.70
N ALA A 252 -14.36 -21.21 -5.60
CA ALA A 252 -13.23 -20.81 -6.43
C ALA A 252 -12.15 -19.99 -5.68
N ALA A 253 -12.33 -19.71 -4.37
CA ALA A 253 -11.26 -19.16 -3.53
C ALA A 253 -10.06 -20.11 -3.45
N ASP A 254 -10.35 -21.40 -3.28
CA ASP A 254 -9.36 -22.45 -3.17
C ASP A 254 -8.85 -22.84 -4.56
N THR A 255 -7.87 -22.08 -5.03
CA THR A 255 -7.25 -22.30 -6.34
C THR A 255 -6.51 -23.64 -6.45
N GLU A 256 -6.18 -24.32 -5.34
CA GLU A 256 -5.51 -25.63 -5.38
C GLU A 256 -6.54 -26.74 -5.63
N ARG A 257 -7.64 -26.77 -4.87
CA ARG A 257 -8.81 -27.60 -5.15
C ARG A 257 -9.36 -27.35 -6.55
N GLN A 258 -9.47 -26.09 -6.98
CA GLN A 258 -9.94 -25.71 -8.32
C GLN A 258 -9.07 -26.34 -9.43
N LYS A 259 -7.73 -26.32 -9.28
CA LYS A 259 -6.81 -26.98 -10.21
C LYS A 259 -7.01 -28.49 -10.22
N ARG A 260 -7.03 -29.15 -9.06
CA ARG A 260 -7.11 -30.62 -8.98
C ARG A 260 -8.45 -31.14 -9.53
N MET A 261 -9.55 -30.45 -9.24
CA MET A 261 -10.86 -30.68 -9.87
C MET A 261 -10.79 -30.54 -11.40
N GLY A 262 -10.13 -29.49 -11.90
CA GLY A 262 -9.93 -29.25 -13.33
C GLY A 262 -9.10 -30.34 -14.03
N ASP A 263 -8.00 -30.78 -13.40
CA ASP A 263 -7.16 -31.88 -13.91
C ASP A 263 -7.96 -33.20 -14.01
N ILE A 264 -8.70 -33.55 -12.96
CA ILE A 264 -9.57 -34.74 -12.94
C ILE A 264 -10.60 -34.68 -14.07
N ALA A 265 -11.34 -33.57 -14.18
CA ALA A 265 -12.36 -33.40 -15.19
C ALA A 265 -11.79 -33.47 -16.62
N ALA A 266 -10.61 -32.86 -16.85
CA ALA A 266 -9.92 -32.89 -18.13
C ALA A 266 -9.46 -34.32 -18.51
N ILE A 267 -8.81 -35.02 -17.58
CA ILE A 267 -8.31 -36.39 -17.81
C ILE A 267 -9.46 -37.38 -18.00
N GLN A 268 -10.54 -37.30 -17.19
CA GLN A 268 -11.72 -38.16 -17.34
C GLN A 268 -12.44 -37.91 -18.67
N ALA A 269 -12.69 -36.65 -19.03
CA ALA A 269 -13.32 -36.31 -20.31
C ALA A 269 -12.46 -36.74 -21.51
N ALA A 270 -11.14 -36.65 -21.41
CA ALA A 270 -10.20 -37.10 -22.44
C ALA A 270 -10.16 -38.64 -22.56
N THR A 271 -10.17 -39.37 -21.44
CA THR A 271 -10.22 -40.85 -21.39
C THR A 271 -11.46 -41.39 -22.12
N ALA A 272 -12.59 -40.66 -22.04
CA ALA A 272 -13.83 -41.01 -22.73
C ALA A 272 -13.87 -40.62 -24.22
N GLN A 273 -12.90 -39.86 -24.74
CA GLN A 273 -12.90 -39.32 -26.12
C GLN A 273 -11.95 -40.07 -27.06
N SER A 274 -10.64 -39.99 -26.81
CA SER A 274 -9.63 -40.64 -27.67
C SER A 274 -8.24 -40.68 -26.99
N PRO A 275 -7.32 -41.57 -27.43
CA PRO A 275 -5.93 -41.55 -26.99
C PRO A 275 -5.26 -40.19 -27.22
N ASP A 276 -5.46 -39.57 -28.39
CA ASP A 276 -4.91 -38.24 -28.70
C ASP A 276 -5.46 -37.13 -27.80
N ALA A 277 -6.66 -37.31 -27.20
CA ALA A 277 -7.16 -36.41 -26.16
C ALA A 277 -6.48 -36.70 -24.82
N LEU A 278 -6.31 -37.98 -24.45
CA LEU A 278 -5.68 -38.40 -23.20
C LEU A 278 -4.22 -37.94 -23.12
N HIS A 279 -3.43 -38.15 -24.18
CA HIS A 279 -2.07 -37.65 -24.31
C HIS A 279 -1.99 -36.14 -24.03
N ARG A 280 -2.87 -35.35 -24.65
CA ARG A 280 -2.90 -33.88 -24.45
C ARG A 280 -3.31 -33.47 -23.03
N ALA A 281 -4.20 -34.21 -22.38
CA ALA A 281 -4.57 -33.95 -20.99
C ALA A 281 -3.41 -34.27 -20.02
N LEU A 282 -2.72 -35.40 -20.24
CA LEU A 282 -1.55 -35.80 -19.45
C LEU A 282 -0.36 -34.85 -19.65
N GLU A 283 -0.10 -34.39 -20.88
CA GLU A 283 0.95 -33.39 -21.15
C GLU A 283 0.63 -32.03 -20.53
N ALA A 284 -0.64 -31.59 -20.55
CA ALA A 284 -1.06 -30.38 -19.84
C ALA A 284 -0.86 -30.49 -18.33
N TYR A 285 -1.17 -31.65 -17.74
CA TYR A 285 -0.91 -31.94 -16.32
C TYR A 285 0.59 -31.95 -15.99
N VAL A 286 1.42 -32.60 -16.82
CA VAL A 286 2.89 -32.61 -16.70
C VAL A 286 3.46 -31.19 -16.73
N GLN A 287 3.03 -30.35 -17.66
CA GLN A 287 3.45 -28.96 -17.74
C GLN A 287 3.04 -28.18 -16.47
N ARG A 288 1.78 -28.30 -16.03
CA ARG A 288 1.27 -27.62 -14.82
C ARG A 288 2.06 -27.99 -13.55
N VAL A 289 2.40 -29.27 -13.39
CA VAL A 289 3.21 -29.77 -12.25
C VAL A 289 4.67 -29.33 -12.37
N ALA A 290 5.23 -29.25 -13.58
CA ALA A 290 6.57 -28.72 -13.80
C ALA A 290 6.64 -27.22 -13.47
N ASP A 291 5.66 -26.42 -13.92
CA ASP A 291 5.57 -24.98 -13.65
C ASP A 291 5.45 -24.70 -12.13
N GLU A 292 4.64 -25.47 -11.41
CA GLU A 292 4.54 -25.39 -9.94
C GLU A 292 5.89 -25.66 -9.25
N ARG A 293 6.64 -26.68 -9.71
CA ARG A 293 7.98 -27.00 -9.18
C ARG A 293 9.04 -25.95 -9.55
N VAL A 294 8.98 -25.37 -10.75
CA VAL A 294 9.87 -24.27 -11.17
C VAL A 294 9.63 -23.03 -10.33
N LEU A 295 8.36 -22.64 -10.13
CA LEU A 295 7.99 -21.47 -9.33
C LEU A 295 8.42 -21.64 -7.86
N ALA A 296 8.26 -22.83 -7.29
CA ALA A 296 8.80 -23.16 -5.97
C ALA A 296 10.34 -23.03 -5.92
N ALA A 297 11.06 -23.54 -6.93
CA ALA A 297 12.51 -23.39 -7.01
C ALA A 297 12.94 -21.91 -7.09
N GLN A 298 12.26 -21.10 -7.91
CA GLN A 298 12.48 -19.65 -8.02
C GLN A 298 12.22 -18.91 -6.68
N LYS A 299 11.16 -19.26 -5.94
CA LYS A 299 10.93 -18.73 -4.58
C LYS A 299 12.10 -19.04 -3.64
N THR A 300 12.62 -20.28 -3.61
CA THR A 300 13.79 -20.58 -2.78
C THR A 300 15.07 -19.87 -3.24
N ALA A 301 15.18 -19.50 -4.51
CA ALA A 301 16.33 -18.81 -5.10
C ALA A 301 16.36 -17.30 -4.84
N THR A 302 15.19 -16.67 -4.66
CA THR A 302 15.04 -15.27 -4.26
C THR A 302 15.22 -15.10 -2.75
N LEU A 303 14.63 -15.97 -1.93
CA LEU A 303 14.76 -15.95 -0.47
C LEU A 303 16.19 -16.21 0.05
N ARG A 304 17.02 -16.97 -0.68
CA ARG A 304 18.34 -17.39 -0.20
C ARG A 304 19.47 -16.46 -0.66
N SER A 305 20.31 -16.05 0.29
CA SER A 305 21.49 -15.19 0.08
C SER A 305 22.82 -15.93 0.21
N GLY A 306 23.93 -15.28 -0.14
CA GLY A 306 25.29 -15.83 0.00
C GLY A 306 25.53 -17.15 -0.77
N ARG A 307 26.29 -18.08 -0.18
CA ARG A 307 26.64 -19.39 -0.79
C ARG A 307 25.42 -20.30 -0.98
N ARG A 308 24.44 -20.25 -0.05
CA ARG A 308 23.14 -20.94 -0.16
C ARG A 308 22.25 -20.31 -1.25
N GLY A 309 22.33 -18.99 -1.45
CA GLY A 309 21.67 -18.29 -2.55
C GLY A 309 22.25 -18.62 -3.93
N LYS A 310 23.58 -18.76 -4.04
CA LYS A 310 24.22 -19.16 -5.30
C LYS A 310 23.83 -20.59 -5.71
N THR A 311 23.73 -21.52 -4.76
CA THR A 311 23.24 -22.88 -5.04
C THR A 311 21.75 -22.88 -5.38
N ALA A 312 20.91 -22.17 -4.63
CA ALA A 312 19.46 -22.08 -4.90
C ALA A 312 19.14 -21.49 -6.29
N ARG A 313 19.84 -20.42 -6.71
CA ARG A 313 19.74 -19.87 -8.09
C ARG A 313 20.22 -20.85 -9.14
N SER A 314 21.27 -21.62 -8.86
CA SER A 314 21.74 -22.67 -9.76
C SER A 314 20.78 -23.86 -9.86
N SER A 315 19.95 -24.14 -8.85
CA SER A 315 18.88 -25.14 -8.94
C SER A 315 17.63 -24.61 -9.63
N ALA A 316 17.26 -23.34 -9.44
CA ALA A 316 16.16 -22.72 -10.18
C ALA A 316 16.43 -22.69 -11.70
N LEU A 317 17.62 -22.24 -12.11
CA LEU A 317 18.04 -22.26 -13.53
C LEU A 317 18.08 -23.68 -14.14
N LYS A 318 18.31 -24.73 -13.33
CA LYS A 318 18.21 -26.12 -13.79
C LYS A 318 16.76 -26.57 -13.92
N ALA A 319 15.91 -26.23 -12.95
CA ALA A 319 14.48 -26.52 -13.00
C ALA A 319 13.83 -25.89 -14.24
N GLU A 320 14.10 -24.62 -14.53
CA GLU A 320 13.65 -23.92 -15.73
C GLU A 320 14.04 -24.62 -17.05
N GLN A 321 15.10 -25.44 -17.05
CA GLN A 321 15.62 -26.11 -18.25
C GLN A 321 15.22 -27.58 -18.37
N THR A 322 14.90 -28.27 -17.27
CA THR A 322 14.74 -29.74 -17.25
C THR A 322 13.46 -30.25 -16.58
N MET A 323 12.77 -29.42 -15.79
CA MET A 323 11.67 -29.90 -14.93
C MET A 323 10.51 -30.56 -15.68
N VAL A 324 10.19 -30.10 -16.90
CA VAL A 324 9.14 -30.72 -17.73
C VAL A 324 9.51 -32.16 -18.11
N ASP A 325 10.75 -32.38 -18.56
CA ASP A 325 11.24 -33.71 -18.91
C ASP A 325 11.46 -34.59 -17.67
N ASP A 326 11.93 -34.01 -16.55
CA ASP A 326 12.06 -34.73 -15.28
C ASP A 326 10.69 -35.20 -14.76
N VAL A 327 9.65 -34.36 -14.81
CA VAL A 327 8.27 -34.73 -14.45
C VAL A 327 7.72 -35.77 -15.43
N ARG A 328 7.89 -35.59 -16.75
CA ARG A 328 7.45 -36.57 -17.76
C ARG A 328 8.07 -37.95 -17.52
N ASN A 329 9.39 -38.00 -17.34
CA ASN A 329 10.12 -39.25 -17.09
C ASN A 329 9.70 -39.91 -15.75
N GLN A 330 9.48 -39.12 -14.69
CA GLN A 330 8.99 -39.61 -13.40
C GLN A 330 7.58 -40.19 -13.46
N LEU A 331 6.72 -39.67 -14.34
CA LEU A 331 5.31 -40.05 -14.46
C LEU A 331 5.10 -41.28 -15.36
N TYR A 332 5.62 -41.23 -16.58
CA TYR A 332 5.39 -42.26 -17.59
C TYR A 332 6.16 -43.55 -17.31
N ARG A 333 7.46 -43.48 -17.00
CA ARG A 333 8.34 -44.65 -16.72
C ARG A 333 8.29 -45.79 -17.76
N GLY A 334 7.90 -45.50 -19.00
CA GLY A 334 7.71 -46.50 -20.07
C GLY A 334 6.38 -47.26 -20.02
N ARG A 335 5.41 -46.84 -19.20
CA ARG A 335 4.06 -47.41 -19.10
C ARG A 335 3.08 -46.74 -20.08
N PRO A 336 1.98 -47.42 -20.47
CA PRO A 336 0.96 -46.85 -21.36
C PRO A 336 0.16 -45.74 -20.67
N GLU A 337 -0.32 -44.77 -21.47
CA GLU A 337 -1.09 -43.60 -21.01
C GLU A 337 -2.33 -43.95 -20.18
N SER A 338 -2.97 -45.08 -20.44
CA SER A 338 -4.14 -45.55 -19.67
C SER A 338 -3.79 -45.93 -18.22
N GLU A 339 -2.61 -46.51 -17.98
CA GLU A 339 -2.12 -46.78 -16.62
C GLU A 339 -1.67 -45.48 -15.94
N VAL A 340 -0.96 -44.62 -16.68
CA VAL A 340 -0.50 -43.32 -16.18
C VAL A 340 -1.68 -42.43 -15.77
N ALA A 341 -2.76 -42.41 -16.55
CA ALA A 341 -3.99 -41.67 -16.22
C ALA A 341 -4.71 -42.25 -14.98
N ALA A 342 -4.74 -43.57 -14.81
CA ALA A 342 -5.32 -44.20 -13.63
C ALA A 342 -4.53 -43.88 -12.36
N ASP A 343 -3.20 -43.95 -12.41
CA ASP A 343 -2.31 -43.50 -11.33
C ASP A 343 -2.55 -42.02 -10.99
N VAL A 344 -2.54 -41.14 -12.00
CA VAL A 344 -2.71 -39.68 -11.82
C VAL A 344 -4.05 -39.36 -11.18
N LEU A 345 -5.16 -39.93 -11.69
CA LEU A 345 -6.48 -39.76 -11.09
C LEU A 345 -6.50 -40.26 -9.64
N THR A 346 -5.87 -41.40 -9.35
CA THR A 346 -5.80 -41.94 -7.98
C THR A 346 -5.06 -40.98 -7.03
N THR A 347 -3.93 -40.40 -7.46
CA THR A 347 -3.24 -39.36 -6.67
C THR A 347 -4.06 -38.08 -6.52
N LEU A 348 -4.75 -37.63 -7.57
CA LEU A 348 -5.57 -36.41 -7.53
C LEU A 348 -6.79 -36.55 -6.61
N TYR A 349 -7.44 -37.72 -6.59
CA TYR A 349 -8.50 -38.02 -5.62
C TYR A 349 -7.96 -38.05 -4.18
N ALA A 350 -6.80 -38.69 -3.93
CA ALA A 350 -6.18 -38.70 -2.61
C ALA A 350 -5.75 -37.28 -2.13
N GLU A 351 -5.31 -36.40 -3.05
CA GLU A 351 -5.06 -34.99 -2.74
C GLU A 351 -6.36 -34.23 -2.40
N LEU A 352 -7.45 -34.44 -3.14
CA LEU A 352 -8.75 -33.82 -2.84
C LEU A 352 -9.38 -34.33 -1.53
N ASP A 353 -9.22 -35.62 -1.21
CA ASP A 353 -9.66 -36.19 0.08
C ASP A 353 -8.86 -35.57 1.25
N ALA A 354 -7.55 -35.41 1.10
CA ALA A 354 -6.72 -34.72 2.09
C ALA A 354 -7.12 -33.23 2.26
N MET A 355 -7.57 -32.57 1.19
CA MET A 355 -8.16 -31.23 1.22
C MET A 355 -9.62 -31.20 1.75
N ASN A 356 -10.20 -32.34 2.14
CA ASN A 356 -11.62 -32.49 2.53
C ASN A 356 -12.60 -31.89 1.48
N ALA A 357 -12.29 -32.03 0.19
CA ALA A 357 -13.00 -31.34 -0.90
C ALA A 357 -14.51 -31.66 -0.99
N HIS A 358 -14.95 -32.78 -0.38
CA HIS A 358 -16.36 -33.16 -0.21
C HIS A 358 -17.11 -32.33 0.83
N ALA A 359 -16.44 -31.85 1.88
CA ALA A 359 -17.04 -30.96 2.90
C ALA A 359 -17.04 -29.48 2.47
N ALA A 360 -16.32 -29.14 1.40
CA ALA A 360 -16.14 -27.77 0.91
C ALA A 360 -17.46 -27.03 0.62
N GLU A 361 -18.45 -27.68 -0.02
CA GLU A 361 -19.73 -27.03 -0.30
C GLU A 361 -20.51 -26.72 0.99
N ALA A 362 -20.57 -27.66 1.93
CA ALA A 362 -21.20 -27.45 3.23
C ALA A 362 -20.51 -26.34 4.03
N LYS A 363 -19.17 -26.27 3.99
CA LYS A 363 -18.38 -25.16 4.59
C LYS A 363 -18.71 -23.82 3.91
N ALA A 364 -18.79 -23.77 2.59
CA ALA A 364 -19.09 -22.54 1.85
C ALA A 364 -20.52 -22.05 2.10
N ARG A 365 -21.54 -22.93 2.06
CA ARG A 365 -22.93 -22.59 2.41
C ARG A 365 -23.06 -22.15 3.87
N ALA A 366 -22.34 -22.78 4.80
CA ALA A 366 -22.33 -22.37 6.21
C ALA A 366 -21.75 -20.96 6.41
N ILE A 367 -20.62 -20.64 5.76
CA ILE A 367 -20.00 -19.30 5.82
C ILE A 367 -20.90 -18.24 5.17
N LEU A 368 -21.51 -18.53 4.01
CA LEU A 368 -22.47 -17.63 3.37
C LEU A 368 -23.69 -17.37 4.27
N SER A 369 -24.19 -18.42 4.93
CA SER A 369 -25.33 -18.30 5.87
C SER A 369 -24.96 -17.50 7.13
N SER A 370 -23.72 -17.60 7.63
CA SER A 370 -23.22 -16.78 8.74
C SER A 370 -22.93 -15.31 8.36
N MET A 371 -23.06 -14.97 7.08
CA MET A 371 -23.01 -13.59 6.56
C MET A 371 -24.38 -13.11 6.06
N ASP A 372 -25.44 -13.74 6.57
CA ASP A 372 -26.85 -13.49 6.25
C ASP A 372 -27.18 -13.59 4.75
N VAL A 373 -26.46 -14.41 3.98
CA VAL A 373 -26.77 -14.66 2.55
C VAL A 373 -27.79 -15.79 2.44
N PRO A 374 -29.06 -15.50 2.06
CA PRO A 374 -30.10 -16.52 1.99
C PRO A 374 -29.86 -17.51 0.84
N GLU A 375 -30.28 -18.76 1.01
CA GLU A 375 -29.99 -19.87 0.08
C GLU A 375 -30.39 -19.54 -1.38
N GLU A 376 -31.53 -18.90 -1.61
CA GLU A 376 -31.98 -18.45 -2.95
C GLU A 376 -30.99 -17.52 -3.66
N GLN A 377 -30.16 -16.78 -2.91
CA GLN A 377 -29.09 -15.94 -3.46
C GLN A 377 -27.74 -16.67 -3.57
N GLN A 378 -27.51 -17.74 -2.79
CA GLN A 378 -26.28 -18.55 -2.86
C GLN A 378 -26.16 -19.29 -4.20
N ASP A 379 -27.27 -19.83 -4.69
CA ASP A 379 -27.37 -20.47 -6.02
C ASP A 379 -27.67 -19.44 -7.15
N GLY A 380 -27.75 -18.14 -6.81
CA GLY A 380 -27.96 -17.04 -7.75
C GLY A 380 -26.65 -16.48 -8.34
N PRO A 381 -26.69 -15.82 -9.52
CA PRO A 381 -25.50 -15.27 -10.16
C PRO A 381 -25.01 -13.98 -9.50
N VAL A 382 -23.70 -13.86 -9.26
CA VAL A 382 -23.08 -12.73 -8.52
C VAL A 382 -23.38 -11.36 -9.16
N SER A 383 -23.60 -11.31 -10.48
CA SER A 383 -23.97 -10.09 -11.19
C SER A 383 -25.24 -9.40 -10.68
N ARG A 384 -26.18 -10.13 -10.06
CA ARG A 384 -27.41 -9.58 -9.48
C ARG A 384 -27.23 -8.96 -8.10
N LEU A 385 -26.12 -9.25 -7.41
CA LEU A 385 -25.86 -8.74 -6.07
C LEU A 385 -25.49 -7.24 -6.08
N SER A 386 -25.95 -6.51 -5.05
CA SER A 386 -25.53 -5.12 -4.77
C SER A 386 -24.11 -5.06 -4.19
N GLY A 387 -23.54 -3.86 -4.03
CA GLY A 387 -22.19 -3.67 -3.45
C GLY A 387 -22.01 -4.34 -2.09
N GLY A 388 -22.96 -4.14 -1.16
CA GLY A 388 -22.94 -4.78 0.17
C GLY A 388 -22.98 -6.31 0.10
N TRP A 389 -23.84 -6.87 -0.76
CA TRP A 389 -23.87 -8.31 -0.99
C TRP A 389 -22.58 -8.85 -1.63
N ARG A 390 -21.95 -8.10 -2.55
CA ARG A 390 -20.64 -8.48 -3.12
C ARG A 390 -19.52 -8.43 -2.10
N MET A 391 -19.53 -7.47 -1.17
CA MET A 391 -18.59 -7.43 -0.04
C MET A 391 -18.78 -8.64 0.89
N ARG A 392 -20.03 -9.02 1.19
CA ARG A 392 -20.34 -10.28 1.90
C ARG A 392 -19.76 -11.50 1.18
N VAL A 393 -19.91 -11.60 -0.14
CA VAL A 393 -19.33 -12.71 -0.93
C VAL A 393 -17.79 -12.66 -0.97
N ALA A 394 -17.18 -11.47 -1.07
CA ALA A 394 -15.73 -11.31 -1.00
C ALA A 394 -15.17 -11.72 0.38
N LEU A 395 -15.90 -11.45 1.46
CA LEU A 395 -15.56 -11.90 2.81
C LEU A 395 -15.85 -13.39 3.02
N ALA A 396 -16.90 -13.96 2.41
CA ALA A 396 -17.13 -15.41 2.44
C ALA A 396 -16.00 -16.16 1.74
N LYS A 397 -15.61 -15.69 0.55
CA LYS A 397 -14.41 -16.12 -0.20
C LYS A 397 -13.14 -15.98 0.64
N ALA A 398 -13.00 -14.91 1.42
CA ALA A 398 -11.88 -14.70 2.33
C ALA A 398 -11.85 -15.73 3.48
N MET A 399 -12.95 -15.84 4.25
CA MET A 399 -13.03 -16.72 5.41
C MET A 399 -12.97 -18.21 5.04
N PHE A 400 -13.39 -18.58 3.83
CA PHE A 400 -13.24 -19.94 3.31
C PHE A 400 -11.79 -20.44 3.34
N MET A 401 -10.83 -19.53 3.08
CA MET A 401 -9.38 -19.80 3.09
C MET A 401 -8.73 -19.76 4.49
N GLU A 402 -9.49 -19.43 5.54
CA GLU A 402 -9.02 -19.33 6.94
C GLU A 402 -7.74 -18.46 7.09
N PRO A 403 -7.78 -17.16 6.78
CA PRO A 403 -6.61 -16.30 6.83
C PRO A 403 -6.18 -15.99 8.27
N ASP A 404 -4.87 -16.05 8.52
CA ASP A 404 -4.25 -15.57 9.77
C ASP A 404 -4.06 -14.04 9.75
N LEU A 405 -4.02 -13.45 8.54
CA LEU A 405 -3.96 -12.01 8.28
C LEU A 405 -4.93 -11.62 7.15
N LEU A 406 -5.97 -10.84 7.48
CA LEU A 406 -6.96 -10.28 6.57
C LEU A 406 -6.62 -8.82 6.23
N LEU A 407 -6.37 -8.53 4.96
CA LEU A 407 -6.13 -7.18 4.44
C LEU A 407 -7.36 -6.69 3.67
N LEU A 408 -7.92 -5.55 4.08
CA LEU A 408 -9.12 -4.94 3.48
C LEU A 408 -8.78 -3.54 2.96
N ASP A 409 -8.80 -3.31 1.64
CA ASP A 409 -8.54 -1.97 1.06
C ASP A 409 -9.82 -1.24 0.65
N GLU A 410 -9.93 0.02 1.08
CA GLU A 410 -11.08 0.94 0.88
C GLU A 410 -12.47 0.29 1.09
N CYS A 411 -12.56 -0.60 2.08
CA CYS A 411 -13.67 -1.54 2.29
C CYS A 411 -15.06 -0.94 2.59
N THR A 412 -15.15 0.34 2.97
CA THR A 412 -16.41 1.06 3.19
C THR A 412 -16.98 1.69 1.92
N ASN A 413 -16.17 1.86 0.88
CA ASN A 413 -16.53 2.67 -0.29
C ASN A 413 -17.55 1.93 -1.17
N HIS A 414 -18.56 2.65 -1.67
CA HIS A 414 -19.73 2.13 -2.39
C HIS A 414 -20.64 1.15 -1.60
N LEU A 415 -20.43 0.99 -0.30
CA LEU A 415 -21.37 0.32 0.59
C LEU A 415 -22.44 1.32 1.07
N ASP A 416 -23.65 0.84 1.37
CA ASP A 416 -24.63 1.66 2.09
C ASP A 416 -24.42 1.56 3.61
N LEU A 417 -24.99 2.52 4.35
CA LEU A 417 -24.89 2.58 5.82
C LEU A 417 -25.24 1.27 6.54
N ALA A 418 -26.15 0.46 5.97
CA ALA A 418 -26.56 -0.83 6.52
C ALA A 418 -25.49 -1.91 6.29
N ALA A 419 -24.93 -1.98 5.08
CA ALA A 419 -23.79 -2.85 4.79
C ALA A 419 -22.52 -2.45 5.57
N ILE A 420 -22.29 -1.14 5.81
CA ILE A 420 -21.19 -0.65 6.65
C ILE A 420 -21.41 -1.05 8.12
N ALA A 421 -22.63 -0.92 8.65
CA ALA A 421 -22.95 -1.35 10.02
C ALA A 421 -22.75 -2.85 10.20
N TRP A 422 -23.30 -3.66 9.30
CA TRP A 422 -23.08 -5.11 9.29
C TRP A 422 -21.59 -5.48 9.21
N LEU A 423 -20.83 -4.79 8.34
CA LEU A 423 -19.39 -5.04 8.16
C LEU A 423 -18.60 -4.70 9.45
N GLN A 424 -18.92 -3.58 10.08
CA GLN A 424 -18.33 -3.16 11.35
C GLN A 424 -18.54 -4.24 12.41
N ASP A 425 -19.78 -4.65 12.63
CA ASP A 425 -20.15 -5.60 13.68
C ASP A 425 -19.55 -6.99 13.38
N TYR A 426 -19.59 -7.45 12.13
CA TYR A 426 -18.94 -8.69 11.70
C TYR A 426 -17.43 -8.68 11.97
N LEU A 427 -16.70 -7.64 11.57
CA LEU A 427 -15.25 -7.54 11.81
C LEU A 427 -14.90 -7.43 13.29
N VAL A 428 -15.80 -6.90 14.14
CA VAL A 428 -15.61 -6.89 15.60
C VAL A 428 -15.77 -8.29 16.21
N THR A 429 -16.56 -9.19 15.61
CA THR A 429 -16.68 -10.59 16.07
C THR A 429 -15.53 -11.52 15.67
N LEU A 430 -14.63 -11.09 14.77
CA LEU A 430 -13.51 -11.91 14.28
C LEU A 430 -12.30 -11.93 15.24
N ASP A 431 -12.46 -12.48 16.44
CA ASP A 431 -11.34 -12.66 17.35
C ASP A 431 -10.33 -13.73 16.86
N GLY A 432 -9.04 -13.45 17.07
CA GLY A 432 -7.92 -14.32 16.73
C GLY A 432 -7.31 -14.10 15.33
N ILE A 433 -8.07 -13.52 14.38
CA ILE A 433 -7.56 -13.12 13.08
C ILE A 433 -6.88 -11.75 13.17
N THR A 434 -5.75 -11.57 12.50
CA THR A 434 -5.12 -10.25 12.38
C THR A 434 -5.81 -9.48 11.26
N ILE A 435 -6.28 -8.25 11.50
CA ILE A 435 -7.00 -7.47 10.49
C ILE A 435 -6.24 -6.17 10.21
N VAL A 436 -6.06 -5.80 8.95
CA VAL A 436 -5.60 -4.47 8.54
C VAL A 436 -6.62 -3.89 7.58
N CYS A 437 -7.38 -2.90 8.02
CA CYS A 437 -8.38 -2.20 7.22
C CYS A 437 -7.90 -0.81 6.79
N VAL A 438 -8.11 -0.49 5.52
CA VAL A 438 -8.08 0.87 4.98
C VAL A 438 -9.53 1.32 4.81
N SER A 439 -9.84 2.48 5.38
CA SER A 439 -11.10 3.19 5.17
C SER A 439 -10.85 4.69 5.31
N HIS A 440 -11.79 5.49 4.80
CA HIS A 440 -11.86 6.93 5.00
C HIS A 440 -12.97 7.35 5.98
N ASP A 441 -13.84 6.42 6.39
CA ASP A 441 -14.89 6.62 7.39
C ASP A 441 -14.29 6.63 8.81
N ARG A 442 -14.50 7.74 9.54
CA ARG A 442 -14.02 7.90 10.91
C ARG A 442 -14.69 6.92 11.87
N CYS A 443 -16.01 6.80 11.78
CA CYS A 443 -16.83 6.00 12.69
C CYS A 443 -16.48 4.51 12.55
N PHE A 444 -16.37 4.03 11.31
CA PHE A 444 -15.96 2.66 11.02
C PHE A 444 -14.58 2.33 11.59
N LEU A 445 -13.56 3.17 11.33
CA LEU A 445 -12.22 2.98 11.90
C LEU A 445 -12.25 3.04 13.44
N ASN A 446 -13.03 3.94 14.02
CA ASN A 446 -13.11 4.13 15.46
C ASN A 446 -13.76 2.95 16.21
N ALA A 447 -14.63 2.18 15.53
CA ALA A 447 -15.26 0.98 16.05
C ALA A 447 -14.46 -0.31 15.81
N VAL A 448 -13.85 -0.47 14.62
CA VAL A 448 -13.15 -1.71 14.24
C VAL A 448 -11.69 -1.75 14.71
N SER A 449 -10.98 -0.62 14.74
CA SER A 449 -9.53 -0.61 15.00
C SER A 449 -9.16 -0.55 16.48
N ARG A 450 -8.16 -1.36 16.86
CA ARG A 450 -7.56 -1.45 18.20
C ARG A 450 -6.20 -0.73 18.27
N GLU A 451 -5.56 -0.49 17.12
CA GLU A 451 -4.30 0.26 16.97
C GLU A 451 -4.25 0.91 15.57
N ILE A 452 -3.89 2.19 15.46
CA ILE A 452 -3.79 2.91 14.18
C ILE A 452 -2.37 2.85 13.62
N ILE A 453 -2.25 2.45 12.35
CA ILE A 453 -1.03 2.56 11.54
C ILE A 453 -1.15 3.82 10.68
N ARG A 454 -0.24 4.78 10.85
CA ARG A 454 -0.18 5.98 9.99
C ARG A 454 0.97 5.85 8.99
N LEU A 455 0.65 5.92 7.70
CA LEU A 455 1.58 6.00 6.58
C LEU A 455 1.87 7.47 6.25
N LYS A 456 3.06 7.96 6.61
CA LYS A 456 3.47 9.36 6.41
C LYS A 456 4.97 9.47 6.13
N ASP A 457 5.36 10.42 5.29
CA ASP A 457 6.77 10.75 4.96
C ASP A 457 7.63 9.52 4.53
N ARG A 458 6.96 8.51 3.95
CA ARG A 458 7.48 7.19 3.54
C ARG A 458 7.87 6.25 4.70
N GLN A 459 7.24 6.42 5.87
CA GLN A 459 7.41 5.56 7.04
C GLN A 459 6.04 5.18 7.64
N LEU A 460 6.05 4.09 8.41
CA LEU A 460 4.90 3.63 9.20
C LEU A 460 5.11 4.01 10.67
N THR A 461 4.09 4.60 11.29
CA THR A 461 4.06 4.86 12.75
C THR A 461 2.82 4.21 13.37
N TYR A 462 2.94 3.73 14.61
CA TYR A 462 1.93 2.91 15.29
C TYR A 462 1.43 3.64 16.53
N HIS A 463 0.12 3.75 16.67
CA HIS A 463 -0.55 4.53 17.70
C HIS A 463 -1.61 3.66 18.38
N PRO A 464 -1.43 3.26 19.65
CA PRO A 464 -2.36 2.36 20.33
C PRO A 464 -3.68 3.07 20.67
N GLY A 465 -4.79 2.37 20.47
CA GLY A 465 -6.14 2.92 20.62
C GLY A 465 -6.91 3.02 19.29
N ASN A 466 -8.12 3.55 19.39
CA ASN A 466 -9.02 3.80 18.27
C ASN A 466 -8.65 5.10 17.52
N TYR A 467 -9.44 5.47 16.52
CA TYR A 467 -9.16 6.65 15.69
C TYR A 467 -9.13 7.95 16.51
N ASP A 468 -10.10 8.17 17.40
CA ASP A 468 -10.18 9.42 18.19
C ASP A 468 -8.98 9.58 19.12
N ALA A 469 -8.49 8.48 19.71
CA ALA A 469 -7.28 8.48 20.54
C ALA A 469 -6.01 8.76 19.72
N PHE A 470 -5.94 8.26 18.48
CA PHE A 470 -4.88 8.61 17.54
C PHE A 470 -4.89 10.11 17.21
N GLU A 471 -6.03 10.70 16.86
CA GLU A 471 -6.14 12.12 16.55
C GLU A 471 -5.73 13.00 17.75
N GLN A 472 -6.22 12.67 18.96
CA GLN A 472 -5.86 13.37 20.20
C GLN A 472 -4.36 13.28 20.51
N THR A 473 -3.76 12.10 20.42
CA THR A 473 -2.32 11.90 20.71
C THR A 473 -1.42 12.57 19.68
N GLU A 474 -1.79 12.58 18.40
CA GLU A 474 -1.12 13.37 17.38
C GLU A 474 -1.22 14.87 17.64
N ASP A 475 -2.38 15.39 18.04
CA ASP A 475 -2.53 16.81 18.30
C ASP A 475 -1.78 17.25 19.57
N GLU A 476 -1.69 16.40 20.60
CA GLU A 476 -0.79 16.61 21.73
C GLU A 476 0.70 16.59 21.31
N LEU A 477 1.11 15.62 20.49
CA LEU A 477 2.48 15.51 19.96
C LEU A 477 2.83 16.74 19.11
N ARG A 478 1.91 17.22 18.28
CA ARG A 478 2.02 18.46 17.50
C ARG A 478 2.19 19.67 18.41
N ARG A 479 1.26 19.91 19.34
CA ARG A 479 1.32 21.02 20.32
C ARG A 479 2.63 20.97 21.13
N LYS A 480 3.16 19.78 21.43
CA LYS A 480 4.44 19.55 22.12
C LYS A 480 5.65 19.88 21.23
N LYS A 481 5.67 19.46 19.96
CA LYS A 481 6.70 19.83 18.96
C LYS A 481 6.71 21.35 18.72
N GLU A 482 5.55 21.97 18.54
CA GLU A 482 5.38 23.42 18.39
C GLU A 482 5.93 24.21 19.58
N ARG A 483 5.57 23.83 20.81
CA ARG A 483 6.09 24.46 22.04
C ARG A 483 7.61 24.33 22.17
N GLN A 484 8.17 23.18 21.79
CA GLN A 484 9.62 22.97 21.77
C GLN A 484 10.32 23.84 20.72
N TYR A 485 9.79 23.90 19.49
CA TYR A 485 10.32 24.74 18.42
C TYR A 485 10.24 26.23 18.77
N ALA A 486 9.10 26.70 19.28
CA ALA A 486 8.94 28.08 19.74
C ALA A 486 9.93 28.42 20.88
N SER A 487 10.20 27.48 21.79
CA SER A 487 11.27 27.67 22.78
C SER A 487 12.68 27.67 22.18
N LEU A 488 12.92 26.97 21.07
CA LEU A 488 14.21 26.97 20.38
C LEU A 488 14.41 28.27 19.59
N GLU A 489 13.41 28.76 18.86
CA GLU A 489 13.51 30.04 18.14
C GLU A 489 13.64 31.23 19.11
N ARG A 490 12.87 31.30 20.21
CA ARG A 490 13.09 32.34 21.24
C ARG A 490 14.52 32.34 21.78
N ARG A 491 15.15 31.17 21.92
CA ARG A 491 16.56 31.02 22.31
C ARG A 491 17.53 31.44 21.20
N ARG A 492 17.27 31.04 19.94
CA ARG A 492 18.04 31.45 18.75
C ARG A 492 17.99 32.98 18.56
N GLU A 493 16.82 33.60 18.67
CA GLU A 493 16.62 35.05 18.68
C GLU A 493 17.39 35.76 19.78
N HIS A 494 17.29 35.29 21.04
CA HIS A 494 17.99 35.92 22.15
C HIS A 494 19.52 35.85 21.96
N VAL A 495 20.03 34.75 21.41
CA VAL A 495 21.46 34.62 21.04
C VAL A 495 21.83 35.53 19.86
N LYS A 496 20.99 35.65 18.82
CA LYS A 496 21.18 36.62 17.71
C LYS A 496 21.25 38.07 18.25
N LYS A 497 20.22 38.51 18.99
CA LYS A 497 20.15 39.83 19.64
C LYS A 497 21.36 40.11 20.54
N SER A 498 21.87 39.09 21.26
CA SER A 498 23.10 39.18 22.05
C SER A 498 24.37 39.30 21.20
N ILE A 499 24.47 38.59 20.07
CA ILE A 499 25.56 38.74 19.10
C ILE A 499 25.54 40.14 18.49
N ASP A 500 24.39 40.65 18.08
CA ASP A 500 24.24 41.98 17.47
C ASP A 500 24.61 43.10 18.45
N GLY A 501 24.20 43.00 19.71
CA GLY A 501 24.59 43.94 20.77
C GLY A 501 26.10 43.94 21.02
N PHE A 502 26.73 42.76 21.09
CA PHE A 502 28.18 42.65 21.31
C PHE A 502 28.97 43.04 20.05
N MET A 503 28.44 42.84 18.84
CA MET A 503 29.01 43.37 17.59
C MET A 503 28.96 44.89 17.52
N LYS A 504 27.86 45.53 17.95
CA LYS A 504 27.76 46.99 18.06
C LYS A 504 28.79 47.53 19.07
N HIS A 505 28.92 46.90 20.24
CA HIS A 505 29.92 47.28 21.24
C HIS A 505 31.36 47.10 20.73
N ALA A 506 31.67 45.97 20.07
CA ALA A 506 32.99 45.72 19.49
C ALA A 506 33.37 46.79 18.44
N ARG A 507 32.43 47.19 17.57
CA ARG A 507 32.63 48.27 16.58
C ARG A 507 32.80 49.65 17.20
N ALA A 508 32.22 49.90 18.37
CA ALA A 508 32.34 51.18 19.07
C ALA A 508 33.63 51.31 19.90
N THR A 509 34.22 50.18 20.32
CA THR A 509 35.34 50.16 21.29
C THR A 509 36.63 49.54 20.73
N ASN A 510 36.57 48.89 19.56
CA ASN A 510 37.69 48.16 18.93
C ASN A 510 38.36 47.08 19.82
N ASP A 511 37.67 46.58 20.85
CA ASP A 511 38.20 45.57 21.76
C ASP A 511 38.19 44.16 21.14
N THR A 512 39.39 43.61 20.96
CA THR A 512 39.64 42.26 20.43
C THR A 512 39.05 41.15 21.31
N LYS A 513 38.87 41.38 22.62
CA LYS A 513 38.23 40.43 23.54
C LYS A 513 36.73 40.35 23.34
N VAL A 514 36.07 41.42 22.90
CA VAL A 514 34.63 41.40 22.58
C VAL A 514 34.40 40.66 21.26
N LEU A 515 35.29 40.83 20.28
CA LEU A 515 35.25 40.09 19.00
C LEU A 515 35.39 38.57 19.20
N SER A 516 36.30 38.10 20.06
CA SER A 516 36.44 36.67 20.35
C SER A 516 35.24 36.10 21.14
N GLN A 517 34.61 36.90 22.02
CA GLN A 517 33.33 36.53 22.63
C GLN A 517 32.19 36.44 21.61
N VAL A 518 32.12 37.33 20.63
CA VAL A 518 31.18 37.24 19.50
C VAL A 518 31.42 35.95 18.72
N ALA A 519 32.66 35.63 18.35
CA ALA A 519 32.98 34.39 17.63
C ALA A 519 32.56 33.14 18.43
N SER A 520 32.82 33.11 19.74
CA SER A 520 32.37 32.03 20.63
C SER A 520 30.83 31.90 20.69
N ARG A 521 30.10 33.02 20.71
CA ARG A 521 28.62 33.02 20.67
C ARG A 521 28.07 32.68 19.29
N LYS A 522 28.72 33.07 18.19
CA LYS A 522 28.38 32.63 16.83
C LYS A 522 28.53 31.10 16.71
N LYS A 523 29.67 30.56 17.17
CA LYS A 523 29.91 29.11 17.31
C LYS A 523 28.94 28.43 18.29
N LYS A 524 28.25 29.16 19.18
CA LYS A 524 27.16 28.65 20.03
C LYS A 524 25.80 28.69 19.32
N LEU A 525 25.52 29.71 18.51
CA LEU A 525 24.34 29.79 17.65
C LEU A 525 24.37 28.70 16.57
N GLU A 526 25.53 28.46 15.96
CA GLU A 526 25.75 27.39 14.98
C GLU A 526 25.54 25.98 15.61
N ARG A 527 26.01 25.77 16.86
CA ARG A 527 25.66 24.59 17.68
C ARG A 527 24.17 24.47 18.03
N MET A 528 23.38 25.55 17.94
CA MET A 528 21.93 25.55 18.07
C MET A 528 21.20 25.54 16.71
N ALA A 529 21.91 25.75 15.61
CA ALA A 529 21.44 25.63 14.24
C ALA A 529 21.48 24.16 13.76
N GLY A 530 22.48 23.39 14.21
CA GLY A 530 22.50 21.92 14.03
C GLY A 530 23.56 21.38 13.06
N LEU A 531 24.66 22.09 12.82
CA LEU A 531 25.73 21.60 11.93
C LEU A 531 26.41 20.34 12.51
N ASP A 532 26.51 19.27 11.70
CA ASP A 532 26.91 17.91 12.12
C ASP A 532 28.40 17.77 12.53
N ARG A 533 29.26 18.67 12.08
CA ARG A 533 30.71 18.64 12.38
C ARG A 533 31.22 20.01 12.77
N PHE A 534 32.09 20.04 13.76
CA PHE A 534 32.93 21.20 14.05
C PHE A 534 34.06 21.27 13.01
N GLU A 535 34.52 22.48 12.67
CA GLU A 535 35.76 22.69 11.91
C GLU A 535 36.97 22.01 12.57
N ASP A 536 36.93 21.85 13.90
CA ASP A 536 37.91 21.13 14.72
C ASP A 536 37.86 19.58 14.56
N GLY A 537 37.08 19.06 13.60
CA GLY A 537 36.95 17.63 13.26
C GLY A 537 36.22 16.74 14.29
N LYS A 538 36.03 17.22 15.51
CA LYS A 538 35.43 16.48 16.63
C LYS A 538 33.90 16.37 16.48
N ARG A 539 33.31 15.28 16.96
CA ARG A 539 31.86 15.00 16.90
C ARG A 539 31.12 15.53 18.13
N PHE A 540 29.82 15.78 17.98
CA PHE A 540 28.91 16.05 19.11
C PHE A 540 28.81 14.82 20.03
N LYS A 541 28.66 15.02 21.34
CA LYS A 541 28.47 13.95 22.34
C LYS A 541 27.15 14.15 23.07
N ARG A 542 26.28 13.13 23.07
CA ARG A 542 24.97 13.16 23.75
C ARG A 542 25.06 12.78 25.24
N SER A 543 26.07 12.00 25.62
CA SER A 543 26.53 11.79 26.99
C SER A 543 28.06 11.64 27.05
N ASN A 544 28.63 11.57 28.26
CA ASN A 544 30.06 11.30 28.47
C ASN A 544 30.40 9.81 28.62
N TRP A 545 29.41 8.91 28.53
CA TRP A 545 29.63 7.46 28.63
C TRP A 545 30.17 6.91 27.30
N ALA A 546 30.99 5.87 27.37
CA ALA A 546 31.49 5.18 26.18
C ALA A 546 30.34 4.40 25.49
N GLY A 547 30.44 4.20 24.16
CA GLY A 547 29.47 3.47 23.35
C GLY A 547 28.24 4.27 22.89
N TRP A 548 27.70 5.17 23.70
CA TRP A 548 26.48 5.92 23.35
C TRP A 548 26.75 7.15 22.45
N HIS A 549 26.89 6.90 21.14
CA HIS A 549 27.19 7.92 20.13
C HIS A 549 26.22 7.89 18.94
N ASP A 550 24.97 8.32 19.16
CA ASP A 550 24.14 8.82 18.05
C ASP A 550 24.88 9.97 17.36
N THR A 551 25.09 9.82 16.05
CA THR A 551 25.86 10.76 15.21
C THR A 551 25.12 12.07 14.94
N LEU A 552 23.80 12.08 15.13
CA LEU A 552 22.92 13.18 14.81
C LEU A 552 22.35 13.81 16.08
N ARG A 553 22.28 15.14 16.11
CA ARG A 553 21.10 15.78 16.69
C ARG A 553 20.00 15.62 15.64
N PRO A 554 18.85 14.97 15.92
CA PRO A 554 17.69 15.19 15.09
C PRO A 554 17.41 16.70 15.13
N GLU A 555 17.52 17.38 14.00
CA GLU A 555 17.03 18.75 13.90
C GLU A 555 15.53 18.68 14.22
N LEU A 556 15.07 19.58 15.10
CA LEU A 556 13.69 19.61 15.53
C LEU A 556 12.84 20.26 14.44
N LYS A 557 12.72 19.55 13.31
CA LYS A 557 11.88 19.91 12.19
C LYS A 557 10.45 20.05 12.73
N LEU A 558 9.86 21.22 12.51
CA LEU A 558 8.41 21.28 12.49
C LEU A 558 7.96 20.46 11.28
N GLU A 559 7.46 19.25 11.55
CA GLU A 559 6.40 18.69 10.75
C GLU A 559 5.34 19.78 10.63
N ARG A 560 5.14 20.30 9.42
CA ARG A 560 4.00 21.15 9.15
C ARG A 560 2.75 20.30 9.41
N ALA A 561 1.72 20.90 10.02
CA ALA A 561 0.42 20.28 10.03
C ALA A 561 0.05 19.88 8.60
N GLU A 562 -0.51 18.68 8.42
CA GLU A 562 -1.15 18.33 7.16
C GLU A 562 -2.33 19.29 7.02
N LYS A 563 -2.20 20.22 6.08
CA LYS A 563 -3.19 21.26 5.89
C LYS A 563 -4.42 20.62 5.26
N GLU A 564 -5.59 20.99 5.77
CA GLU A 564 -6.86 20.82 5.05
C GLU A 564 -6.77 21.43 3.66
N VAL A 565 -7.56 20.87 2.73
CA VAL A 565 -7.64 21.37 1.36
C VAL A 565 -8.62 22.55 1.34
N ASP A 566 -8.13 23.77 1.06
CA ASP A 566 -8.95 24.98 0.95
C ASP A 566 -9.88 24.89 -0.29
N PHE A 567 -11.04 24.25 -0.16
CA PHE A 567 -12.03 24.19 -1.24
C PHE A 567 -12.66 25.56 -1.44
N ALA A 568 -12.33 26.22 -2.56
CA ALA A 568 -12.91 27.50 -2.93
C ALA A 568 -14.28 27.30 -3.60
N ILE A 569 -15.35 27.21 -2.81
CA ILE A 569 -16.73 27.27 -3.31
C ILE A 569 -17.10 28.75 -3.53
N PRO A 570 -17.50 29.16 -4.76
CA PRO A 570 -17.82 30.56 -5.03
C PRO A 570 -19.26 30.88 -4.60
N PRO A 571 -19.54 32.05 -4.00
CA PRO A 571 -20.89 32.41 -3.58
C PRO A 571 -21.85 32.52 -4.77
N PRO A 572 -23.13 32.16 -4.59
CA PRO A 572 -24.13 32.16 -5.65
C PRO A 572 -24.54 33.58 -6.09
N GLU A 573 -25.16 33.68 -7.27
CA GLU A 573 -25.79 34.95 -7.69
C GLU A 573 -27.16 35.09 -7.01
N ALA A 574 -27.49 36.28 -6.50
CA ALA A 574 -28.76 36.50 -5.81
C ALA A 574 -29.98 36.27 -6.74
N LEU A 575 -30.69 35.16 -6.52
CA LEU A 575 -31.95 34.86 -7.22
C LEU A 575 -33.03 35.88 -6.84
N ARG A 576 -33.75 36.40 -7.83
CA ARG A 576 -34.82 37.42 -7.63
C ARG A 576 -36.19 36.80 -7.31
N THR A 577 -36.21 35.57 -6.81
CA THR A 577 -37.43 34.76 -6.60
C THR A 577 -37.55 34.44 -5.12
N TYR A 578 -38.63 34.88 -4.47
CA TYR A 578 -38.90 34.66 -3.05
C TYR A 578 -39.74 33.39 -2.83
N GLY A 579 -39.25 32.25 -3.32
CA GLY A 579 -39.94 30.96 -3.25
C GLY A 579 -38.97 29.79 -3.36
N PRO A 580 -39.45 28.53 -3.33
CA PRO A 580 -38.59 27.36 -3.41
C PRO A 580 -37.73 27.37 -4.67
N VAL A 581 -36.48 26.96 -4.51
CA VAL A 581 -35.49 26.82 -5.58
C VAL A 581 -35.80 25.58 -6.42
N VAL A 582 -36.25 24.51 -5.78
CA VAL A 582 -36.90 23.36 -6.45
C VAL A 582 -38.12 22.94 -5.64
N ALA A 583 -39.26 22.77 -6.30
CA ALA A 583 -40.47 22.20 -5.69
C ALA A 583 -40.88 20.91 -6.43
N LEU A 584 -40.98 19.82 -5.67
CA LEU A 584 -41.49 18.52 -6.12
C LEU A 584 -42.90 18.34 -5.54
N ALA A 585 -43.88 18.05 -6.40
CA ALA A 585 -45.26 17.78 -5.97
C ALA A 585 -45.80 16.49 -6.60
N GLY A 586 -46.14 15.51 -5.76
CA GLY A 586 -46.70 14.21 -6.16
C GLY A 586 -45.81 13.39 -7.10
N VAL A 587 -44.49 13.57 -7.02
CA VAL A 587 -43.51 13.02 -7.96
C VAL A 587 -43.37 11.51 -7.79
N SER A 588 -43.67 10.78 -8.87
CA SER A 588 -43.47 9.32 -8.93
C SER A 588 -42.75 8.93 -10.22
N HIS A 589 -41.88 7.93 -10.17
CA HIS A 589 -41.10 7.46 -11.32
C HIS A 589 -40.91 5.94 -11.32
N SER A 590 -41.04 5.31 -12.49
CA SER A 590 -40.77 3.90 -12.72
C SER A 590 -39.89 3.69 -13.96
N TYR A 591 -38.87 2.83 -13.84
CA TYR A 591 -38.08 2.38 -14.99
C TYR A 591 -38.86 1.29 -15.74
N GLY A 592 -39.57 1.69 -16.78
CA GLY A 592 -40.46 0.80 -17.54
C GLY A 592 -41.70 0.39 -16.73
N ALA A 593 -42.20 -0.81 -16.99
CA ALA A 593 -43.44 -1.37 -16.41
C ALA A 593 -43.26 -2.05 -15.04
N GLY A 594 -42.18 -1.74 -14.32
CA GLY A 594 -41.90 -2.28 -12.99
C GLY A 594 -42.62 -1.52 -11.85
N ARG A 595 -42.38 -1.96 -10.60
CA ARG A 595 -42.77 -1.20 -9.40
C ARG A 595 -42.17 0.23 -9.47
N PRO A 596 -42.90 1.29 -9.06
CA PRO A 596 -42.31 2.62 -8.95
C PRO A 596 -41.11 2.60 -8.00
N VAL A 597 -40.03 3.26 -8.42
CA VAL A 597 -38.83 3.49 -7.60
C VAL A 597 -39.06 4.68 -6.66
N LEU A 598 -39.83 5.67 -7.11
CA LEU A 598 -40.28 6.81 -6.32
C LEU A 598 -41.82 6.86 -6.37
N ASP A 599 -42.47 7.04 -5.22
CA ASP A 599 -43.94 7.02 -5.04
C ASP A 599 -44.40 8.29 -4.30
N ASN A 600 -45.12 9.16 -5.02
CA ASN A 600 -45.79 10.36 -4.49
C ASN A 600 -44.90 11.31 -3.65
N ILE A 601 -43.62 11.43 -4.00
CA ILE A 601 -42.68 12.29 -3.28
C ILE A 601 -43.06 13.76 -3.46
N SER A 602 -43.17 14.48 -2.35
CA SER A 602 -43.35 15.94 -2.35
C SER A 602 -42.33 16.55 -1.40
N LEU A 603 -41.56 17.53 -1.90
CA LEU A 603 -40.45 18.17 -1.19
C LEU A 603 -40.26 19.58 -1.74
N ASN A 604 -40.14 20.57 -0.86
CA ASN A 604 -39.80 21.94 -1.23
C ASN A 604 -38.39 22.21 -0.72
N ILE A 605 -37.50 22.65 -1.62
CA ILE A 605 -36.12 23.00 -1.32
C ILE A 605 -36.01 24.52 -1.48
N MET A 606 -35.69 25.24 -0.41
CA MET A 606 -35.49 26.67 -0.37
C MET A 606 -34.02 27.04 -0.63
N MET A 607 -33.69 28.33 -0.56
CA MET A 607 -32.33 28.84 -0.80
C MET A 607 -31.56 28.88 0.53
N GLY A 608 -30.51 28.07 0.65
CA GLY A 608 -29.71 27.93 1.87
C GLY A 608 -29.92 26.60 2.59
N ASP A 609 -30.86 25.77 2.15
CA ASP A 609 -31.13 24.47 2.80
C ASP A 609 -29.97 23.50 2.56
N HIS A 610 -29.50 22.85 3.63
CA HIS A 610 -28.53 21.76 3.59
C HIS A 610 -29.22 20.43 3.90
N ILE A 611 -29.48 19.64 2.86
CA ILE A 611 -30.35 18.46 2.88
C ILE A 611 -29.57 17.17 2.59
N ALA A 612 -29.59 16.22 3.52
CA ALA A 612 -29.07 14.87 3.32
C ALA A 612 -30.14 13.88 2.85
N LEU A 613 -29.78 13.03 1.88
CA LEU A 613 -30.63 11.96 1.34
C LEU A 613 -30.02 10.58 1.67
N LEU A 614 -30.61 9.90 2.66
CA LEU A 614 -30.27 8.56 3.11
C LEU A 614 -31.13 7.47 2.45
N GLY A 615 -30.68 6.23 2.51
CA GLY A 615 -31.40 5.07 2.00
C GLY A 615 -30.47 3.96 1.47
N LEU A 616 -31.00 2.74 1.36
CA LEU A 616 -30.28 1.57 0.84
C LEU A 616 -29.81 1.76 -0.62
N ASN A 617 -28.83 1.00 -1.05
CA ASN A 617 -28.38 1.04 -2.44
C ASN A 617 -29.41 0.42 -3.38
N GLY A 618 -29.78 1.18 -4.42
CA GLY A 618 -30.89 0.87 -5.33
C GLY A 618 -32.26 1.45 -4.94
N CYS A 619 -32.44 2.09 -3.77
CA CYS A 619 -33.74 2.63 -3.35
C CYS A 619 -34.25 3.85 -4.16
N GLY A 620 -33.41 4.44 -5.03
CA GLY A 620 -33.78 5.58 -5.87
C GLY A 620 -33.09 6.91 -5.57
N LYS A 621 -32.08 6.97 -4.68
CA LYS A 621 -31.38 8.21 -4.29
C LYS A 621 -30.96 9.05 -5.51
N SER A 622 -30.11 8.49 -6.36
CA SER A 622 -29.64 9.13 -7.60
C SER A 622 -30.76 9.34 -8.64
N THR A 623 -31.86 8.58 -8.60
CA THR A 623 -33.05 8.83 -9.44
C THR A 623 -33.74 10.14 -9.02
N LEU A 624 -33.90 10.37 -7.72
CA LEU A 624 -34.45 11.61 -7.17
C LEU A 624 -33.54 12.81 -7.48
N VAL A 625 -32.22 12.66 -7.27
CA VAL A 625 -31.23 13.70 -7.61
C VAL A 625 -31.25 14.04 -9.11
N ASN A 626 -31.37 13.05 -10.00
CA ASN A 626 -31.52 13.30 -11.44
C ASN A 626 -32.83 13.99 -11.83
N ILE A 627 -33.91 13.83 -11.05
CA ILE A 627 -35.16 14.59 -11.24
C ILE A 627 -35.01 16.04 -10.76
N ILE A 628 -34.32 16.28 -9.64
CA ILE A 628 -33.99 17.62 -9.13
C ILE A 628 -33.08 18.37 -10.13
N ASN A 629 -32.05 17.70 -10.65
CA ASN A 629 -31.20 18.19 -11.74
C ASN A 629 -31.99 18.38 -13.06
N GLY A 630 -33.11 17.68 -13.22
CA GLY A 630 -33.93 17.66 -14.43
C GLY A 630 -33.24 16.99 -15.63
N SER A 631 -32.30 16.09 -15.38
CA SER A 631 -31.78 15.12 -16.37
C SER A 631 -32.75 13.95 -16.59
N LEU A 632 -33.67 13.72 -15.65
CA LEU A 632 -34.73 12.71 -15.72
C LEU A 632 -36.11 13.36 -15.54
N THR A 633 -37.05 13.05 -16.42
CA THR A 633 -38.46 13.46 -16.25
C THR A 633 -39.22 12.44 -15.39
N PRO A 634 -40.05 12.88 -14.43
CA PRO A 634 -40.87 11.98 -13.64
C PRO A 634 -41.99 11.37 -14.49
N THR A 635 -42.53 10.23 -14.05
CA THR A 635 -43.65 9.55 -14.72
C THR A 635 -44.99 10.19 -14.37
N THR A 636 -45.13 10.70 -13.14
CA THR A 636 -46.26 11.50 -12.65
C THR A 636 -45.78 12.55 -11.65
N GLY A 637 -46.61 13.56 -11.36
CA GLY A 637 -46.26 14.71 -10.54
C GLY A 637 -45.59 15.84 -11.32
N THR A 638 -45.25 16.92 -10.63
CA THR A 638 -44.66 18.14 -11.22
C THR A 638 -43.38 18.57 -10.51
N VAL A 639 -42.46 19.15 -11.28
CA VAL A 639 -41.18 19.69 -10.81
C VAL A 639 -41.10 21.15 -11.25
N GLU A 640 -41.12 22.08 -10.31
CA GLU A 640 -40.98 23.51 -10.58
C GLU A 640 -39.58 24.00 -10.18
N ARG A 641 -38.97 24.83 -11.04
CA ARG A 641 -37.64 25.42 -10.83
C ARG A 641 -37.48 26.76 -11.56
N PRO A 642 -36.80 27.78 -10.99
CA PRO A 642 -36.57 29.05 -11.67
C PRO A 642 -35.71 28.92 -12.93
N LEU A 643 -36.07 29.62 -14.02
CA LEU A 643 -35.34 29.60 -15.31
C LEU A 643 -33.88 30.09 -15.26
N ARG A 644 -33.45 30.73 -14.18
CA ARG A 644 -32.06 31.18 -13.96
C ARG A 644 -31.28 30.29 -12.98
N LEU A 645 -31.89 29.22 -12.49
CA LEU A 645 -31.24 28.31 -11.57
C LEU A 645 -30.08 27.59 -12.27
N ARG A 646 -28.86 27.83 -11.77
CA ARG A 646 -27.67 27.02 -12.09
C ARG A 646 -27.50 25.96 -11.01
N ILE A 647 -27.52 24.69 -11.41
CA ILE A 647 -27.29 23.53 -10.56
C ILE A 647 -25.90 22.98 -10.87
N GLY A 648 -25.08 22.74 -9.85
CA GLY A 648 -23.84 21.98 -9.97
C GLY A 648 -24.10 20.54 -9.53
N HIS A 649 -23.90 19.56 -10.41
CA HIS A 649 -24.17 18.16 -10.12
C HIS A 649 -22.88 17.34 -10.15
N TYR A 650 -22.44 16.88 -8.97
CA TYR A 650 -21.35 15.94 -8.80
C TYR A 650 -21.92 14.52 -8.73
N THR A 651 -21.36 13.60 -9.52
CA THR A 651 -21.68 12.17 -9.46
C THR A 651 -20.39 11.36 -9.61
N GLN A 652 -20.41 10.12 -9.11
CA GLN A 652 -19.33 9.15 -9.39
C GLN A 652 -19.11 8.99 -10.91
N HIS A 653 -20.17 8.86 -11.70
CA HIS A 653 -20.07 8.73 -13.16
C HIS A 653 -19.34 9.90 -13.84
N PHE A 654 -19.50 11.14 -13.36
CA PHE A 654 -18.77 12.28 -13.90
C PHE A 654 -17.24 12.17 -13.65
N VAL A 655 -16.81 11.57 -12.53
CA VAL A 655 -15.38 11.30 -12.25
C VAL A 655 -14.82 10.18 -13.12
N ASP A 656 -15.66 9.22 -13.50
CA ASP A 656 -15.33 8.14 -14.44
C ASP A 656 -15.29 8.62 -15.90
N GLU A 657 -16.22 9.48 -16.34
CA GLU A 657 -16.16 10.13 -17.65
C GLU A 657 -14.85 10.91 -17.84
N LEU A 658 -14.41 11.62 -16.80
CA LEU A 658 -13.11 12.31 -16.78
C LEU A 658 -11.91 11.35 -16.91
N SER A 659 -12.05 10.05 -16.62
CA SER A 659 -10.96 9.08 -16.84
C SER A 659 -10.71 8.81 -18.33
N ALA A 660 -11.66 9.08 -19.22
CA ALA A 660 -11.50 8.97 -20.67
C ALA A 660 -10.96 10.27 -21.31
N VAL A 661 -10.94 11.40 -20.59
CA VAL A 661 -10.58 12.71 -21.15
C VAL A 661 -9.06 12.86 -21.30
N THR A 662 -8.60 12.91 -22.55
CA THR A 662 -7.19 13.10 -22.94
C THR A 662 -6.77 14.58 -23.03
N VAL A 663 -7.73 15.50 -22.91
CA VAL A 663 -7.51 16.95 -22.81
C VAL A 663 -7.03 17.30 -21.39
N SER A 664 -6.32 18.42 -21.22
CA SER A 664 -5.89 18.90 -19.89
C SER A 664 -7.00 19.65 -19.14
N GLY A 665 -6.91 19.70 -17.81
CA GLY A 665 -7.90 20.41 -16.99
C GLY A 665 -8.07 21.89 -17.36
N VAL A 666 -6.94 22.56 -17.65
CA VAL A 666 -6.93 23.97 -18.08
C VAL A 666 -7.65 24.16 -19.42
N ALA A 667 -7.37 23.30 -20.40
CA ALA A 667 -8.02 23.38 -21.71
C ALA A 667 -9.51 23.06 -21.60
N ARG A 668 -9.89 22.04 -20.82
CA ARG A 668 -11.30 21.69 -20.58
C ARG A 668 -12.11 22.86 -19.99
N LEU A 669 -11.57 23.57 -18.99
CA LEU A 669 -12.21 24.78 -18.46
C LEU A 669 -12.33 25.92 -19.49
N MET A 670 -11.39 26.04 -20.42
CA MET A 670 -11.44 27.06 -21.48
C MET A 670 -12.42 26.69 -22.61
N ASP A 671 -12.62 25.40 -22.87
CA ASP A 671 -13.61 24.87 -23.80
C ASP A 671 -15.03 24.99 -23.24
N ASP A 672 -15.24 24.62 -21.97
CA ASP A 672 -16.54 24.72 -21.26
C ASP A 672 -16.95 26.19 -21.00
N HIS A 673 -15.99 27.09 -20.75
CA HIS A 673 -16.25 28.50 -20.44
C HIS A 673 -15.47 29.48 -21.36
N PRO A 674 -15.94 29.66 -22.62
CA PRO A 674 -15.27 30.52 -23.60
C PRO A 674 -15.07 31.96 -23.14
N GLY A 675 -13.82 32.43 -23.21
CA GLY A 675 -13.40 33.76 -22.73
C GLY A 675 -12.55 33.71 -21.45
N THR A 676 -12.52 32.57 -20.76
CA THR A 676 -11.61 32.33 -19.64
C THR A 676 -10.14 32.39 -20.09
N LYS A 677 -9.30 33.10 -19.34
CA LYS A 677 -7.85 33.15 -19.60
C LYS A 677 -7.14 31.96 -18.98
N GLU A 678 -6.16 31.41 -19.68
CA GLU A 678 -5.34 30.29 -19.19
C GLU A 678 -4.68 30.58 -17.83
N SER A 679 -4.23 31.83 -17.61
CA SER A 679 -3.65 32.27 -16.33
C SER A 679 -4.61 32.17 -15.15
N ASP A 680 -5.91 32.25 -15.41
CA ASP A 680 -6.95 32.37 -14.39
C ASP A 680 -7.61 31.01 -14.16
N ALA A 681 -7.81 30.21 -15.21
CA ALA A 681 -8.09 28.77 -15.09
C ALA A 681 -6.99 28.02 -14.30
N ARG A 682 -5.70 28.33 -14.53
CA ARG A 682 -4.59 27.77 -13.75
C ARG A 682 -4.59 28.21 -12.27
N LYS A 683 -5.08 29.42 -11.94
CA LYS A 683 -5.25 29.86 -10.54
C LYS A 683 -6.40 29.12 -9.87
N TRP A 684 -7.52 28.96 -10.59
CA TRP A 684 -8.70 28.24 -10.13
C TRP A 684 -8.38 26.78 -9.82
N LEU A 685 -7.80 26.03 -10.76
CA LEU A 685 -7.32 24.67 -10.48
C LEU A 685 -6.31 24.64 -9.32
N GLY A 686 -5.52 25.71 -9.16
CA GLY A 686 -4.59 25.88 -8.06
C GLY A 686 -5.21 25.91 -6.66
N SER A 687 -6.44 26.39 -6.46
CA SER A 687 -7.11 26.32 -5.14
C SER A 687 -7.54 24.90 -4.78
N PHE A 688 -7.93 24.09 -5.76
CA PHE A 688 -8.25 22.66 -5.58
C PHE A 688 -6.99 21.76 -5.47
N GLU A 689 -5.85 22.33 -5.06
CA GLU A 689 -4.47 21.77 -5.10
C GLU A 689 -3.95 21.31 -6.48
N LEU A 690 -4.73 21.41 -7.56
CA LEU A 690 -4.38 20.98 -8.93
C LEU A 690 -3.45 21.99 -9.62
N SER A 691 -2.30 22.23 -8.99
CA SER A 691 -1.34 23.26 -9.37
C SER A 691 -0.24 22.75 -10.32
N GLY A 692 0.41 23.69 -11.01
CA GLY A 692 1.58 23.42 -11.86
C GLY A 692 1.32 22.35 -12.94
N PRO A 693 2.09 21.25 -13.00
CA PRO A 693 1.95 20.23 -14.04
C PRO A 693 0.68 19.38 -13.91
N LEU A 694 -0.02 19.39 -12.78
CA LEU A 694 -1.30 18.67 -12.63
C LEU A 694 -2.42 19.34 -13.44
N ALA A 695 -2.39 20.66 -13.57
CA ALA A 695 -3.35 21.43 -14.35
C ALA A 695 -3.23 21.21 -15.87
N THR A 696 -1.99 21.01 -16.35
CA THR A 696 -1.65 20.95 -17.78
C THR A 696 -1.49 19.55 -18.34
N ARG A 697 -1.46 18.51 -17.49
CA ARG A 697 -1.50 17.09 -17.91
C ARG A 697 -2.91 16.67 -18.35
N PRO A 698 -3.02 15.64 -19.21
CA PRO A 698 -4.31 15.00 -19.53
C PRO A 698 -5.02 14.49 -18.27
N ILE A 699 -6.33 14.74 -18.17
CA ILE A 699 -7.14 14.39 -16.99
C ILE A 699 -7.14 12.86 -16.75
N CYS A 700 -7.12 12.05 -17.81
CA CYS A 700 -6.97 10.60 -17.73
C CYS A 700 -5.69 10.10 -17.01
N THR A 701 -4.67 10.95 -16.87
CA THR A 701 -3.41 10.62 -16.16
C THR A 701 -3.40 11.03 -14.68
N LEU A 702 -4.53 11.51 -14.16
CA LEU A 702 -4.72 11.90 -12.76
C LEU A 702 -5.28 10.72 -11.94
N SER A 703 -4.87 10.63 -10.67
CA SER A 703 -5.41 9.64 -9.72
C SER A 703 -6.89 9.91 -9.38
N GLY A 704 -7.60 8.95 -8.80
CA GLY A 704 -9.03 9.09 -8.44
C GLY A 704 -9.32 10.38 -7.67
N GLY A 705 -8.62 10.63 -6.56
CA GLY A 705 -8.74 11.86 -5.76
C GLY A 705 -8.20 13.15 -6.41
N GLN A 706 -7.48 13.04 -7.54
CA GLN A 706 -7.16 14.20 -8.39
C GLN A 706 -8.26 14.45 -9.43
N ARG A 707 -8.86 13.40 -10.01
CA ARG A 707 -10.03 13.52 -10.90
C ARG A 707 -11.27 14.00 -10.14
N ALA A 708 -11.49 13.54 -8.91
CA ALA A 708 -12.55 14.01 -8.04
C ALA A 708 -12.48 15.53 -7.79
N ARG A 709 -11.28 16.05 -7.49
CA ARG A 709 -11.05 17.49 -7.33
C ARG A 709 -11.12 18.27 -8.66
N MET A 710 -10.78 17.64 -9.78
CA MET A 710 -10.95 18.23 -11.12
C MET A 710 -12.44 18.37 -11.46
N ALA A 711 -13.25 17.35 -11.17
CA ALA A 711 -14.71 17.40 -11.31
C ALA A 711 -15.33 18.52 -10.46
N MET A 712 -14.94 18.64 -9.18
CA MET A 712 -15.39 19.73 -8.31
C MET A 712 -15.00 21.11 -8.88
N ALA A 713 -13.75 21.28 -9.31
CA ALA A 713 -13.28 22.55 -9.87
C ALA A 713 -14.04 22.94 -11.15
N ILE A 714 -14.34 21.98 -12.04
CA ILE A 714 -15.12 22.23 -13.27
C ILE A 714 -16.58 22.57 -12.94
N MET A 715 -17.21 21.80 -12.04
CA MET A 715 -18.60 22.05 -11.60
C MET A 715 -18.76 23.44 -10.97
N LEU A 716 -17.88 23.79 -10.03
CA LEU A 716 -17.99 25.00 -9.22
C LEU A 716 -17.67 26.28 -10.00
N PHE A 717 -16.88 26.20 -11.08
CA PHE A 717 -16.54 27.37 -11.92
C PHE A 717 -17.76 28.05 -12.56
N SER A 718 -18.92 27.37 -12.61
CA SER A 718 -20.18 27.92 -13.14
C SER A 718 -21.00 28.73 -12.10
N ASN A 719 -20.45 28.97 -10.90
CA ASN A 719 -21.13 29.61 -9.76
C ASN A 719 -22.57 29.08 -9.55
N PRO A 720 -22.75 27.79 -9.23
CA PRO A 720 -24.06 27.20 -8.97
C PRO A 720 -24.75 27.84 -7.75
N HIS A 721 -26.07 27.64 -7.65
CA HIS A 721 -26.91 28.04 -6.50
C HIS A 721 -27.40 26.83 -5.70
N VAL A 722 -27.46 25.67 -6.35
CA VAL A 722 -27.73 24.37 -5.75
C VAL A 722 -26.55 23.46 -6.10
N LEU A 723 -25.95 22.84 -5.08
CA LEU A 723 -25.00 21.76 -5.21
C LEU A 723 -25.74 20.43 -5.00
N LEU A 724 -25.66 19.53 -5.97
CA LEU A 724 -26.12 18.15 -5.85
C LEU A 724 -24.86 17.28 -5.75
N LEU A 725 -24.62 16.69 -4.58
CA LEU A 725 -23.38 15.98 -4.27
C LEU A 725 -23.66 14.49 -4.06
N ASP A 726 -23.62 13.70 -5.14
CA ASP A 726 -23.85 12.24 -5.10
C ASP A 726 -22.53 11.50 -4.84
N GLU A 727 -22.40 10.87 -3.66
CA GLU A 727 -21.29 10.01 -3.23
C GLU A 727 -19.89 10.66 -3.25
N VAL A 728 -19.86 11.97 -2.91
CA VAL A 728 -18.72 12.89 -3.04
C VAL A 728 -17.46 12.51 -2.24
N THR A 729 -17.59 11.71 -1.19
CA THR A 729 -16.50 11.36 -0.26
C THR A 729 -15.61 10.20 -0.76
N ASN A 730 -16.11 9.27 -1.58
CA ASN A 730 -15.47 7.98 -1.93
C ASN A 730 -14.06 8.07 -2.57
N HIS A 731 -13.59 9.25 -2.99
CA HIS A 731 -12.27 9.43 -3.61
C HIS A 731 -11.41 10.53 -2.96
N LEU A 732 -11.92 11.20 -1.92
CA LEU A 732 -11.18 12.21 -1.17
C LEU A 732 -10.29 11.57 -0.10
N ASP A 733 -9.21 12.25 0.29
CA ASP A 733 -8.52 11.90 1.55
C ASP A 733 -9.19 12.60 2.73
N MET A 734 -8.89 12.13 3.94
CA MET A 734 -9.57 12.58 5.16
C MET A 734 -9.47 14.11 5.40
N TYR A 735 -8.36 14.71 4.99
CA TYR A 735 -8.12 16.16 5.07
C TYR A 735 -8.85 16.93 3.96
N ALA A 736 -9.09 16.30 2.80
CA ALA A 736 -9.96 16.84 1.77
C ALA A 736 -11.46 16.72 2.13
N VAL A 737 -11.89 15.64 2.81
CA VAL A 737 -13.26 15.58 3.37
C VAL A 737 -13.46 16.69 4.41
N GLN A 738 -12.51 16.88 5.34
CA GLN A 738 -12.58 17.98 6.31
C GLN A 738 -12.64 19.37 5.65
N GLY A 739 -11.78 19.63 4.66
CA GLY A 739 -11.80 20.90 3.93
C GLY A 739 -13.09 21.12 3.13
N LEU A 740 -13.72 20.05 2.65
CA LEU A 740 -15.02 20.12 1.97
C LEU A 740 -16.17 20.41 2.94
N ILE A 741 -16.16 19.83 4.14
CA ILE A 741 -17.12 20.16 5.23
C ILE A 741 -17.04 21.67 5.53
N THR A 742 -15.84 22.18 5.81
CA THR A 742 -15.62 23.60 6.11
C THR A 742 -16.13 24.50 4.96
N ALA A 743 -15.85 24.15 3.71
CA ALA A 743 -16.27 24.93 2.56
C ALA A 743 -17.77 24.85 2.23
N ILE A 744 -18.43 23.73 2.56
CA ILE A 744 -19.90 23.61 2.48
C ILE A 744 -20.56 24.49 3.55
N ASN A 745 -20.05 24.49 4.78
CA ASN A 745 -20.64 25.27 5.87
C ASN A 745 -20.45 26.79 5.71
N ASP A 746 -19.46 27.22 4.92
CA ASP A 746 -19.26 28.62 4.51
C ASP A 746 -20.06 29.03 3.23
N TYR A 747 -20.82 28.11 2.60
CA TYR A 747 -21.50 28.37 1.32
C TYR A 747 -22.93 28.90 1.48
N GLU A 748 -23.19 30.14 1.05
CA GLU A 748 -24.51 30.80 1.07
C GLU A 748 -25.56 30.20 0.10
N GLY A 749 -25.30 29.03 -0.50
CA GLY A 749 -26.19 28.36 -1.45
C GLY A 749 -26.91 27.16 -0.85
N THR A 750 -27.59 26.42 -1.71
CA THR A 750 -28.34 25.21 -1.32
C THR A 750 -27.48 23.98 -1.54
N VAL A 751 -27.52 23.00 -0.65
CA VAL A 751 -26.77 21.75 -0.80
C VAL A 751 -27.71 20.56 -0.61
N VAL A 752 -27.75 19.66 -1.59
CA VAL A 752 -28.42 18.35 -1.48
C VAL A 752 -27.36 17.28 -1.64
N LEU A 753 -27.12 16.49 -0.60
CA LEU A 753 -26.04 15.53 -0.55
C LEU A 753 -26.54 14.09 -0.35
N VAL A 754 -25.94 13.16 -1.10
CA VAL A 754 -26.08 11.71 -0.91
C VAL A 754 -24.71 11.22 -0.47
N SER A 755 -24.64 10.57 0.70
CA SER A 755 -23.42 9.96 1.20
C SER A 755 -23.75 8.82 2.16
N HIS A 756 -22.75 7.98 2.40
CA HIS A 756 -22.73 7.00 3.47
C HIS A 756 -21.70 7.32 4.58
N ASP A 757 -20.99 8.46 4.50
CA ASP A 757 -20.14 8.96 5.58
C ASP A 757 -21.00 9.67 6.64
N ARG A 758 -21.11 9.05 7.82
CA ARG A 758 -21.94 9.56 8.93
C ARG A 758 -21.42 10.87 9.51
N HIS A 759 -20.10 11.07 9.52
CA HIS A 759 -19.45 12.27 10.03
C HIS A 759 -19.66 13.43 9.04
N PHE A 760 -19.43 13.19 7.74
CA PHE A 760 -19.69 14.17 6.70
C PHE A 760 -21.13 14.70 6.75
N ILE A 761 -22.12 13.82 6.90
CA ILE A 761 -23.53 14.21 7.00
C ILE A 761 -23.80 15.03 8.28
N ARG A 762 -23.38 14.53 9.46
CA ARG A 762 -23.65 15.21 10.74
C ARG A 762 -23.03 16.61 10.82
N GLU A 763 -21.90 16.85 10.16
CA GLU A 763 -21.24 18.15 10.18
C GLU A 763 -21.71 19.11 9.05
N THR A 764 -22.54 18.67 8.09
CA THR A 764 -22.92 19.51 6.92
C THR A 764 -24.41 19.65 6.63
N ALA A 765 -25.27 18.74 7.11
CA ALA A 765 -26.71 18.75 6.81
C ALA A 765 -27.55 19.12 8.04
N ASP A 766 -28.49 20.06 7.85
CA ASP A 766 -29.50 20.44 8.85
C ASP A 766 -30.71 19.49 8.78
N ASP A 767 -31.22 19.23 7.57
CA ASP A 767 -32.35 18.34 7.32
C ASP A 767 -31.89 16.98 6.77
N VAL A 768 -32.38 15.88 7.35
CA VAL A 768 -32.04 14.52 6.89
C VAL A 768 -33.30 13.75 6.52
N PHE A 769 -33.35 13.21 5.30
CA PHE A 769 -34.46 12.40 4.82
C PHE A 769 -34.02 10.99 4.44
N ALA A 770 -34.77 9.99 4.88
CA ALA A 770 -34.66 8.60 4.46
C ALA A 770 -35.58 8.30 3.26
N LEU A 771 -35.03 7.70 2.20
CA LEU A 771 -35.80 7.14 1.08
C LEU A 771 -36.05 5.65 1.30
N GLN A 772 -37.26 5.31 1.75
CA GLN A 772 -37.66 3.94 2.12
C GLN A 772 -38.90 3.50 1.32
N SER A 773 -38.86 2.31 0.72
CA SER A 773 -39.94 1.75 -0.13
C SER A 773 -40.45 2.69 -1.26
N GLY A 774 -39.63 3.65 -1.67
CA GLY A 774 -39.94 4.67 -2.68
C GLY A 774 -40.53 5.98 -2.13
N ARG A 775 -40.69 6.11 -0.81
CA ARG A 775 -41.20 7.31 -0.14
C ARG A 775 -40.11 8.02 0.65
N LEU A 776 -40.20 9.34 0.69
CA LEU A 776 -39.29 10.19 1.45
C LEU A 776 -39.85 10.43 2.86
N VAL A 777 -39.05 10.17 3.89
CA VAL A 777 -39.40 10.27 5.31
C VAL A 777 -38.37 11.16 6.01
N PRO A 778 -38.74 12.28 6.66
CA PRO A 778 -37.81 13.08 7.45
C PRO A 778 -37.39 12.34 8.73
N LEU A 779 -36.18 12.61 9.23
CA LEU A 779 -35.65 12.08 10.49
C LEU A 779 -35.49 13.23 11.49
N GLU A 780 -36.17 13.17 12.64
CA GLU A 780 -36.28 14.32 13.56
C GLU A 780 -34.97 14.58 14.35
N ASN A 781 -34.21 13.53 14.69
CA ASN A 781 -32.86 13.65 15.28
C ASN A 781 -31.74 13.41 14.23
N GLY A 782 -32.03 13.67 12.95
CA GLY A 782 -31.05 13.56 11.86
C GLY A 782 -30.58 12.12 11.60
N ILE A 783 -29.28 11.94 11.38
CA ILE A 783 -28.71 10.63 11.00
C ILE A 783 -28.73 9.58 12.13
N ASP A 784 -28.81 10.00 13.39
CA ASP A 784 -28.75 9.07 14.54
C ASP A 784 -30.10 8.34 14.79
N ASP A 785 -31.20 8.84 14.22
CA ASP A 785 -32.49 8.14 14.14
C ASP A 785 -32.51 7.03 13.06
N TYR A 786 -31.51 6.95 12.17
CA TYR A 786 -31.52 6.02 11.03
C TYR A 786 -31.20 4.57 11.44
N THR A 787 -32.14 3.91 12.13
CA THR A 787 -32.03 2.51 12.54
C THR A 787 -32.20 1.55 11.35
N PHE A 788 -31.32 0.56 11.25
CA PHE A 788 -31.35 -0.45 10.18
C PHE A 788 -32.36 -1.57 10.47
N THR A 789 -33.60 -1.41 10.01
CA THR A 789 -34.56 -2.52 9.90
C THR A 789 -34.25 -3.35 8.66
N PHE A 790 -33.74 -4.57 8.86
CA PHE A 790 -33.66 -5.60 7.82
C PHE A 790 -35.02 -6.29 7.69
N ASP A 791 -35.89 -5.72 6.84
CA ASP A 791 -37.16 -6.30 6.37
C ASP A 791 -36.98 -7.06 5.02
#